data_AF-A0A2P4QXN4-F1
#
_entry.id   AF-A0A2P4QXN4-F1
#
_cell.length_a   1.000
_cell.length_b   1.000
_cell.length_c   1.000
_cell.angle_alpha   90.00
_cell.angle_beta   90.00
_cell.angle_gamma   90.00
#
_symmetry.space_group_name_H-M   'P 1'
#
loop_
_entity.id
_entity.type
_entity.pdbx_description
1 polymer ?
#
loop_
_entity_poly.entity_id
_entity_poly.type
_entity_poly.pdbx_seq_one_letter_code
_entity_poly.pdbx_strand_id
1 'polypeptide(L)'
;MELVNTNDENSFDPTPRLKSSPIPIKFLSFNEDDRKCFNCGEEYIKAVLCHRQKYCKKCLSRYINDIPDNNNTYLDVYIYTMDLECSDHEISRTKVSQNIQECCGNCVRILCFKQMAGFVGYYSNENTLYDIRNKVIESESYCKLCGKPLSLTYKVLDDFSLCSDCYLISSEWIESTLVKKRILILYLPWWHNNLSCNACCSKLTFTSDCQKYCANCCIFYVGCRYCLTTNIIFGPILESKCKKCKRISLIINSREHSDIDDFLLNNVLHGDFELPDTVNIVKSIGENFNIRDILNTLFKTRKSKSQINWTPYSQFEDVKEMTKGGYGIIHKATWLSNNETVILKRFENSKNSSKYFLNELESYQHCIDESLRGHIIKIYGFTRDPESEDYILVMKYASEGDLHKYLQKSFKNITWNNQKLRILWQISEGLEHIHNHQFIHRDFHSGNILFDLFNDQKKTKVRYQWKIGDLGLSHSVNNKSSNNEIYGVIPYIAPEIFKGSAFSKEADVYSLGMIMWELTTGCKPFAKVKHDHSLIYKILDGERPEITEDTPECYANLMKSCWDPDPKKRPPIKEIRNTFGSWAFRGKNKAEFDQAEANRKKLIELKKIGPEFAEKYHSEAIYTSRPLSDLISKCSSINSFSTISYGNKQDSNYISLNAVTKRY
;
A
#
# COMPACT_ATOMS: atom_id res chain seq x y z
N MET A 1 -15.96 -33.81 6.83
CA MET A 1 -14.49 -33.73 6.80
C MET A 1 -14.06 -33.20 8.16
N GLU A 2 -13.61 -34.07 9.03
CA GLU A 2 -13.03 -33.65 10.32
C GLU A 2 -11.65 -33.05 10.05
N LEU A 3 -11.45 -31.84 10.60
CA LEU A 3 -10.12 -31.31 10.83
C LEU A 3 -9.35 -32.37 11.62
N VAL A 4 -8.26 -32.87 11.05
CA VAL A 4 -7.18 -33.35 11.90
C VAL A 4 -6.63 -32.11 12.58
N ASN A 5 -7.26 -31.74 13.69
CA ASN A 5 -6.71 -30.85 14.69
C ASN A 5 -5.59 -31.64 15.39
N THR A 6 -4.49 -31.87 14.67
CA THR A 6 -3.29 -32.37 15.30
C THR A 6 -2.63 -31.18 15.96
N ASN A 7 -2.92 -31.02 17.25
CA ASN A 7 -1.97 -30.53 18.24
C ASN A 7 -0.72 -31.46 18.34
N ASP A 8 -0.34 -32.07 17.22
CA ASP A 8 0.79 -32.96 17.07
C ASP A 8 1.58 -32.38 15.90
N GLU A 9 2.46 -31.44 16.22
CA GLU A 9 3.30 -30.67 15.28
C GLU A 9 4.17 -31.56 14.36
N ASN A 10 4.09 -32.88 14.49
CA ASN A 10 4.96 -33.87 13.88
C ASN A 10 4.44 -34.54 12.60
N SER A 11 3.15 -34.49 12.22
CA SER A 11 2.61 -35.40 11.17
C SER A 11 2.16 -34.80 9.82
N PHE A 12 2.18 -33.47 9.62
CA PHE A 12 1.75 -32.91 8.32
C PHE A 12 2.74 -33.25 7.18
N ASP A 13 2.27 -34.00 6.18
CA ASP A 13 2.95 -34.26 4.90
C ASP A 13 2.12 -33.67 3.74
N PRO A 14 2.64 -32.70 2.97
CA PRO A 14 1.92 -32.11 1.85
C PRO A 14 1.61 -33.10 0.71
N THR A 15 2.35 -34.21 0.58
CA THR A 15 2.13 -35.22 -0.46
C THR A 15 2.28 -36.63 0.13
N PRO A 16 1.35 -37.07 1.00
CA PRO A 16 1.51 -38.25 1.86
C PRO A 16 1.63 -39.57 1.08
N ARG A 17 1.20 -39.58 -0.19
CA ARG A 17 1.28 -40.73 -1.09
C ARG A 17 2.55 -40.78 -1.93
N LEU A 18 3.39 -39.75 -1.88
CA LEU A 18 4.70 -39.73 -2.52
C LEU A 18 5.80 -39.87 -1.46
N LYS A 19 6.98 -40.39 -1.80
CA LYS A 19 8.15 -40.34 -0.91
C LYS A 19 9.01 -39.13 -1.23
N SER A 20 9.82 -38.68 -0.27
CA SER A 20 10.90 -37.72 -0.58
C SER A 20 11.97 -38.45 -1.37
N SER A 21 12.44 -37.84 -2.47
CA SER A 21 13.56 -38.36 -3.22
C SER A 21 14.81 -38.48 -2.34
N PRO A 22 15.62 -39.54 -2.47
CA PRO A 22 16.88 -39.68 -1.74
C PRO A 22 17.95 -38.71 -2.25
N ILE A 23 17.85 -38.28 -3.51
CA ILE A 23 18.79 -37.34 -4.15
C ILE A 23 18.04 -36.08 -4.64
N PRO A 24 18.71 -34.91 -4.80
CA PRO A 24 18.04 -33.71 -5.26
C PRO A 24 17.55 -33.82 -6.71
N ILE A 25 16.33 -33.37 -6.98
CA ILE A 25 15.73 -33.27 -8.31
C ILE A 25 16.27 -32.01 -9.02
N LYS A 26 17.39 -32.18 -9.73
CA LYS A 26 18.12 -31.08 -10.41
C LYS A 26 17.75 -30.87 -11.88
N PHE A 27 16.86 -31.70 -12.43
CA PHE A 27 16.48 -31.60 -13.83
C PHE A 27 15.31 -30.64 -14.11
N LEU A 28 14.72 -30.00 -13.09
CA LEU A 28 13.65 -29.00 -13.23
C LEU A 28 14.16 -27.60 -12.90
N SER A 29 13.72 -26.56 -13.61
CA SER A 29 14.00 -25.17 -13.19
C SER A 29 12.93 -24.64 -12.23
N PHE A 30 13.32 -23.72 -11.34
CA PHE A 30 12.40 -22.90 -10.54
C PHE A 30 11.97 -21.61 -11.25
N ASN A 31 12.54 -21.35 -12.43
CA ASN A 31 12.21 -20.27 -13.34
C ASN A 31 11.76 -20.87 -14.69
N GLU A 32 10.48 -20.68 -15.05
CA GLU A 32 9.93 -21.16 -16.32
C GLU A 32 10.64 -20.59 -17.58
N ASP A 33 11.31 -19.44 -17.47
CA ASP A 33 12.02 -18.78 -18.59
C ASP A 33 13.45 -19.28 -18.80
N ASP A 34 14.01 -20.08 -17.89
CA ASP A 34 15.35 -20.61 -18.07
C ASP A 34 15.45 -21.42 -19.37
N ARG A 35 16.51 -21.13 -20.13
CA ARG A 35 16.84 -21.85 -21.37
C ARG A 35 17.88 -22.93 -21.13
N LYS A 36 18.83 -22.69 -20.24
CA LYS A 36 19.92 -23.61 -19.91
C LYS A 36 19.75 -24.17 -18.50
N CYS A 37 20.07 -25.44 -18.35
CA CYS A 37 20.03 -26.16 -17.08
C CYS A 37 21.05 -25.59 -16.11
N PHE A 38 20.59 -25.12 -14.95
CA PHE A 38 21.47 -24.58 -13.91
C PHE A 38 22.51 -25.60 -13.41
N ASN A 39 22.23 -26.91 -13.53
CA ASN A 39 23.11 -27.96 -13.03
C ASN A 39 24.15 -28.45 -14.06
N CYS A 40 23.85 -28.45 -15.36
CA CYS A 40 24.76 -29.01 -16.37
C CYS A 40 24.98 -28.14 -17.62
N GLY A 41 24.32 -26.99 -17.73
CA GLY A 41 24.46 -26.05 -18.84
C GLY A 41 23.71 -26.41 -20.12
N GLU A 42 23.24 -27.66 -20.27
CA GLU A 42 22.47 -28.11 -21.44
C GLU A 42 21.13 -27.40 -21.55
N GLU A 43 20.57 -27.34 -22.76
CA GLU A 43 19.25 -26.75 -22.95
C GLU A 43 18.13 -27.56 -22.27
N TYR A 44 17.20 -26.83 -21.65
CA TYR A 44 15.96 -27.39 -21.17
C TYR A 44 15.05 -27.75 -22.34
N ILE A 45 14.47 -28.95 -22.30
CA ILE A 45 13.47 -29.40 -23.26
C ILE A 45 12.07 -29.29 -22.66
N LYS A 46 11.08 -28.98 -23.50
CA LYS A 46 9.68 -28.86 -23.08
C LYS A 46 9.04 -30.23 -22.86
N ALA A 47 8.12 -30.31 -21.90
CA ALA A 47 7.25 -31.47 -21.77
C ALA A 47 6.26 -31.53 -22.94
N VAL A 48 5.91 -32.74 -23.37
CA VAL A 48 5.18 -32.97 -24.62
C VAL A 48 3.75 -32.44 -24.57
N LEU A 49 3.04 -32.54 -23.44
CA LEU A 49 1.66 -32.02 -23.33
C LEU A 49 1.60 -30.63 -22.68
N CYS A 50 2.60 -30.28 -21.86
CA CYS A 50 2.67 -29.01 -21.15
C CYS A 50 3.91 -28.19 -21.56
N HIS A 51 3.77 -27.35 -22.59
CA HIS A 51 4.88 -26.56 -23.16
C HIS A 51 5.53 -25.55 -22.20
N ARG A 52 4.85 -25.20 -21.09
CA ARG A 52 5.41 -24.37 -20.00
C ARG A 52 6.26 -25.16 -19.02
N GLN A 53 6.10 -26.48 -18.98
CA GLN A 53 6.94 -27.35 -18.18
C GLN A 53 8.19 -27.70 -18.97
N LYS A 54 9.34 -27.59 -18.31
CA LYS A 54 10.65 -27.80 -18.90
C LYS A 54 11.49 -28.70 -18.01
N TYR A 55 12.28 -29.57 -18.61
CA TYR A 55 13.20 -30.47 -17.90
C TYR A 55 14.50 -30.68 -18.68
N CYS A 56 15.59 -30.93 -17.97
CA CYS A 56 16.89 -31.22 -18.57
C CYS A 56 17.02 -32.72 -18.79
N LYS A 57 17.11 -33.15 -20.05
CA LYS A 57 17.20 -34.58 -20.40
C LYS A 57 18.40 -35.26 -19.74
N LYS A 58 19.59 -34.67 -19.86
CA LYS A 58 20.85 -35.21 -19.28
C LYS A 58 20.77 -35.38 -17.76
N CYS A 59 20.24 -34.37 -17.06
CA CYS A 59 20.09 -34.45 -15.61
C CYS A 59 18.99 -35.43 -15.19
N LEU A 60 17.94 -35.58 -16.01
CA LEU A 60 16.89 -36.57 -15.77
C LEU A 60 17.45 -37.99 -15.92
N SER A 61 18.22 -38.27 -16.98
CA SER A 61 18.82 -39.60 -17.18
C SER A 61 19.75 -39.96 -16.02
N ARG A 62 20.58 -39.01 -15.56
CA ARG A 62 21.41 -39.21 -14.35
C ARG A 62 20.56 -39.50 -13.12
N TYR A 63 19.51 -38.70 -12.90
CA TYR A 63 18.60 -38.90 -11.77
C TYR A 63 17.96 -40.30 -11.76
N ILE A 64 17.51 -40.80 -12.91
CA ILE A 64 16.93 -42.16 -13.02
C ILE A 64 17.96 -43.22 -12.65
N ASN A 65 19.19 -43.09 -13.13
CA ASN A 65 20.27 -44.05 -12.86
C ASN A 65 20.77 -44.02 -11.41
N ASP A 66 20.68 -42.87 -10.74
CA ASP A 66 21.24 -42.64 -9.41
C ASP A 66 20.22 -42.92 -8.28
N ILE A 67 18.93 -43.11 -8.58
CA ILE A 67 17.92 -43.45 -7.58
C ILE A 67 18.00 -44.94 -7.24
N PRO A 68 17.97 -45.33 -5.95
CA PRO A 68 17.89 -46.73 -5.56
C PRO A 68 16.61 -47.39 -6.07
N ASP A 69 16.75 -48.62 -6.58
CA ASP A 69 15.66 -49.41 -7.16
C ASP A 69 14.72 -49.92 -6.05
N ASN A 70 13.84 -49.03 -5.61
CA ASN A 70 12.79 -49.30 -4.65
C ASN A 70 11.46 -48.88 -5.29
N ASN A 71 10.41 -49.67 -5.09
CA ASN A 71 9.04 -49.44 -5.60
C ASN A 71 8.37 -48.15 -5.06
N ASN A 72 9.14 -47.13 -4.67
CA ASN A 72 8.69 -45.87 -4.12
C ASN A 72 8.40 -44.88 -5.24
N THR A 73 7.20 -44.29 -5.23
CA THR A 73 6.85 -43.18 -6.13
C THR A 73 7.35 -41.86 -5.57
N TYR A 74 8.35 -41.26 -6.22
CA TYR A 74 8.90 -39.94 -5.86
C TYR A 74 8.27 -38.78 -6.64
N LEU A 75 7.79 -39.06 -7.84
CA LEU A 75 7.28 -38.10 -8.81
C LEU A 75 5.92 -38.56 -9.32
N ASP A 76 4.98 -37.63 -9.41
CA ASP A 76 3.73 -37.84 -10.13
C ASP A 76 3.85 -37.25 -11.54
N VAL A 77 4.13 -38.14 -12.50
CA VAL A 77 4.56 -37.79 -13.86
C VAL A 77 3.94 -38.73 -14.89
N TYR A 78 3.59 -38.18 -16.05
CA TYR A 78 3.20 -38.95 -17.23
C TYR A 78 4.39 -39.04 -18.19
N ILE A 79 4.71 -40.24 -18.64
CA ILE A 79 5.86 -40.49 -19.53
C ILE A 79 5.45 -41.17 -20.82
N TYR A 80 6.23 -40.90 -21.86
CA TYR A 80 6.10 -41.50 -23.18
C TYR A 80 7.47 -41.96 -23.66
N THR A 81 7.58 -43.21 -24.10
CA THR A 81 8.79 -43.78 -24.67
C THR A 81 8.70 -43.74 -26.19
N MET A 82 9.67 -43.12 -26.86
CA MET A 82 9.71 -43.15 -28.32
C MET A 82 10.29 -44.47 -28.83
N ASP A 83 9.79 -44.95 -29.97
CA ASP A 83 10.28 -46.12 -30.68
C ASP A 83 11.75 -45.91 -31.10
N LEU A 84 12.67 -46.42 -30.30
CA LEU A 84 14.00 -46.80 -30.74
C LEU A 84 14.29 -48.15 -30.11
N GLU A 85 14.90 -49.04 -30.91
CA GLU A 85 15.36 -50.38 -30.53
C GLU A 85 16.37 -50.28 -29.37
N CYS A 86 15.86 -50.05 -28.16
CA CYS A 86 16.64 -50.14 -26.93
C CYS A 86 16.76 -51.63 -26.62
N SER A 87 17.94 -52.19 -26.85
CA SER A 87 18.25 -53.61 -26.67
C SER A 87 18.01 -54.13 -25.24
N ASP A 88 17.84 -53.23 -24.27
CA ASP A 88 17.91 -53.57 -22.86
C ASP A 88 16.53 -53.86 -22.23
N HIS A 89 15.41 -53.52 -22.88
CA HIS A 89 14.07 -53.70 -22.30
C HIS A 89 12.97 -53.97 -23.35
N GLU A 90 12.10 -54.95 -23.09
CA GLU A 90 10.90 -55.25 -23.89
C GLU A 90 9.78 -54.25 -23.52
N ILE A 91 9.72 -53.09 -24.18
CA ILE A 91 8.76 -52.02 -23.84
C ILE A 91 7.44 -52.22 -24.59
N SER A 92 6.34 -52.39 -23.84
CA SER A 92 4.97 -52.48 -24.37
C SER A 92 4.54 -51.17 -25.04
N ARG A 93 4.33 -51.22 -26.37
CA ARG A 93 4.04 -50.10 -27.27
C ARG A 93 2.70 -49.36 -27.03
N THR A 94 1.85 -49.83 -26.11
CA THR A 94 0.45 -49.40 -26.00
C THR A 94 0.10 -48.64 -24.72
N LYS A 95 0.96 -48.67 -23.69
CA LYS A 95 0.67 -48.11 -22.36
C LYS A 95 1.48 -46.84 -22.08
N VAL A 96 0.78 -45.76 -21.72
CA VAL A 96 1.40 -44.58 -21.10
C VAL A 96 1.86 -45.01 -19.70
N SER A 97 3.18 -45.24 -19.53
CA SER A 97 3.72 -45.48 -18.18
C SER A 97 3.71 -44.18 -17.39
N GLN A 98 3.74 -44.32 -16.08
CA GLN A 98 3.78 -43.21 -15.12
C GLN A 98 4.82 -43.51 -14.02
N ASN A 99 5.71 -44.48 -14.25
CA ASN A 99 6.82 -44.83 -13.36
C ASN A 99 8.13 -44.58 -14.08
N ILE A 100 8.93 -43.65 -13.55
CA ILE A 100 10.16 -43.20 -14.20
C ILE A 100 11.30 -44.24 -14.15
N GLN A 101 11.20 -45.22 -13.24
CA GLN A 101 12.17 -46.31 -13.08
C GLN A 101 12.00 -47.41 -14.14
N GLU A 102 10.80 -47.53 -14.74
CA GLU A 102 10.51 -48.55 -15.76
C GLU A 102 11.07 -48.21 -17.15
N CYS A 103 11.84 -47.12 -17.29
CA CYS A 103 12.22 -46.60 -18.59
C CYS A 103 13.69 -46.19 -18.67
N CYS A 104 14.30 -46.49 -19.82
CA CYS A 104 15.65 -46.03 -20.15
C CYS A 104 15.71 -44.49 -20.24
N GLY A 105 16.61 -43.87 -19.47
CA GLY A 105 16.76 -42.41 -19.41
C GLY A 105 17.06 -41.73 -20.75
N ASN A 106 17.46 -42.47 -21.79
CA ASN A 106 17.66 -41.96 -23.15
C ASN A 106 16.39 -41.96 -24.00
N CYS A 107 15.43 -42.86 -23.71
CA CYS A 107 14.20 -43.06 -24.49
C CYS A 107 12.97 -42.36 -23.89
N VAL A 108 13.06 -41.88 -22.64
CA VAL A 108 11.95 -41.19 -21.96
C VAL A 108 11.75 -39.78 -22.50
N ARG A 109 10.49 -39.47 -22.83
CA ARG A 109 9.95 -38.12 -22.94
C ARG A 109 8.92 -37.90 -21.83
N ILE A 110 9.02 -36.78 -21.13
CA ILE A 110 8.00 -36.38 -20.17
C ILE A 110 6.83 -35.76 -20.90
N LEU A 111 5.62 -36.29 -20.66
CA LEU A 111 4.37 -35.71 -21.14
C LEU A 111 3.98 -34.50 -20.28
N CYS A 112 3.90 -34.69 -18.96
CA CYS A 112 3.65 -33.65 -17.97
C CYS A 112 4.03 -34.09 -16.55
N PHE A 113 4.27 -33.11 -15.68
CA PHE A 113 4.43 -33.27 -14.23
C PHE A 113 3.17 -32.75 -13.52
N LYS A 114 2.57 -33.56 -12.64
CA LYS A 114 1.39 -33.14 -11.84
C LYS A 114 1.77 -32.21 -10.69
N GLN A 115 3.00 -32.37 -10.17
CA GLN A 115 3.57 -31.50 -9.15
C GLN A 115 4.05 -30.12 -9.69
N MET A 116 3.59 -29.69 -10.88
CA MET A 116 3.92 -28.39 -11.46
C MET A 116 2.68 -27.81 -12.14
N ALA A 117 2.52 -26.48 -12.11
CA ALA A 117 1.51 -25.82 -12.93
C ALA A 117 1.81 -26.04 -14.43
N GLY A 118 0.78 -26.23 -15.24
CA GLY A 118 0.97 -26.46 -16.66
C GLY A 118 -0.35 -26.64 -17.41
N PHE A 119 -0.45 -25.94 -18.54
CA PHE A 119 -1.59 -26.01 -19.44
C PHE A 119 -1.41 -27.13 -20.47
N VAL A 120 -2.46 -27.89 -20.76
CA VAL A 120 -2.44 -28.90 -21.83
C VAL A 120 -2.74 -28.23 -23.17
N GLY A 121 -1.69 -27.98 -23.97
CA GLY A 121 -1.79 -27.25 -25.23
C GLY A 121 -2.77 -27.87 -26.24
N TYR A 122 -3.53 -27.04 -26.98
CA TYR A 122 -4.27 -27.49 -28.16
C TYR A 122 -3.29 -27.79 -29.30
N TYR A 123 -3.14 -29.06 -29.65
CA TYR A 123 -2.35 -29.49 -30.80
C TYR A 123 -3.21 -29.51 -32.06
N SER A 124 -2.66 -29.03 -33.17
CA SER A 124 -3.20 -29.21 -34.51
C SER A 124 -2.79 -30.59 -35.06
N ASN A 125 -3.78 -31.49 -35.21
CA ASN A 125 -3.87 -32.60 -36.17
C ASN A 125 -2.64 -33.54 -36.40
N GLU A 126 -1.80 -33.81 -35.41
CA GLU A 126 -0.97 -35.04 -35.43
C GLU A 126 -1.72 -36.16 -34.69
N ASN A 127 -2.22 -37.17 -35.43
CA ASN A 127 -3.07 -38.25 -34.89
C ASN A 127 -2.48 -38.93 -33.63
N THR A 128 -1.17 -39.16 -33.60
CA THR A 128 -0.51 -39.87 -32.49
C THR A 128 -0.48 -39.07 -31.18
N LEU A 129 -0.24 -37.77 -31.22
CA LEU A 129 -0.22 -36.92 -30.01
C LEU A 129 -1.63 -36.65 -29.47
N TYR A 130 -2.62 -36.59 -30.37
CA TYR A 130 -4.03 -36.50 -30.00
C TYR A 130 -4.48 -37.76 -29.23
N ASP A 131 -4.12 -38.95 -29.71
CA ASP A 131 -4.43 -40.21 -29.04
C ASP A 131 -3.74 -40.34 -27.68
N ILE A 132 -2.47 -39.93 -27.57
CA ILE A 132 -1.74 -39.91 -26.29
C ILE A 132 -2.41 -38.95 -25.31
N ARG A 133 -2.83 -37.77 -25.76
CA ARG A 133 -3.55 -36.80 -24.93
C ARG A 133 -4.86 -37.40 -24.41
N ASN A 134 -5.66 -38.03 -25.27
CA ASN A 134 -6.94 -38.62 -24.86
C ASN A 134 -6.73 -39.75 -23.84
N LYS A 135 -5.72 -40.60 -24.03
CA LYS A 135 -5.35 -41.63 -23.04
C LYS A 135 -4.98 -41.02 -21.68
N VAL A 136 -4.23 -39.93 -21.68
CA VAL A 136 -3.90 -39.19 -20.43
C VAL A 136 -5.18 -38.64 -19.79
N ILE A 137 -6.07 -38.03 -20.57
CA ILE A 137 -7.35 -37.48 -20.06
C ILE A 137 -8.26 -38.60 -19.52
N GLU A 138 -8.38 -39.73 -20.21
CA GLU A 138 -9.15 -40.89 -19.74
C GLU A 138 -8.61 -41.43 -18.41
N SER A 139 -7.28 -41.50 -18.28
CA SER A 139 -6.63 -41.92 -17.04
C SER A 139 -6.85 -40.97 -15.86
N GLU A 140 -7.24 -39.72 -16.12
CA GLU A 140 -7.56 -38.70 -15.12
C GLU A 140 -9.01 -38.80 -14.60
N SER A 141 -9.73 -39.86 -14.92
CA SER A 141 -11.03 -40.14 -14.29
C SER A 141 -10.90 -40.51 -12.81
N TYR A 142 -9.71 -40.97 -12.40
CA TYR A 142 -9.40 -41.36 -11.02
C TYR A 142 -8.01 -40.86 -10.61
N CYS A 143 -7.86 -40.50 -9.34
CA CYS A 143 -6.56 -40.15 -8.77
C CYS A 143 -5.67 -41.40 -8.71
N LYS A 144 -4.54 -41.39 -9.38
CA LYS A 144 -3.57 -42.49 -9.36
C LYS A 144 -3.05 -42.83 -7.95
N LEU A 145 -2.92 -41.83 -7.10
CA LEU A 145 -2.27 -41.98 -5.78
C LEU A 145 -3.21 -42.59 -4.73
N CYS A 146 -4.53 -42.45 -4.86
CA CYS A 146 -5.50 -42.98 -3.88
C CYS A 146 -6.69 -43.73 -4.49
N GLY A 147 -6.85 -43.75 -5.81
CA GLY A 147 -7.94 -44.42 -6.53
C GLY A 147 -9.29 -43.70 -6.51
N LYS A 148 -9.40 -42.53 -5.86
CA LYS A 148 -10.68 -41.79 -5.78
C LYS A 148 -11.05 -41.13 -7.11
N PRO A 149 -12.34 -41.05 -7.47
CA PRO A 149 -12.77 -40.39 -8.70
C PRO A 149 -12.41 -38.90 -8.70
N LEU A 150 -11.95 -38.41 -9.85
CA LEU A 150 -11.75 -36.98 -10.08
C LEU A 150 -12.99 -36.43 -10.78
N SER A 151 -13.60 -35.35 -10.26
CA SER A 151 -14.74 -34.70 -10.91
C SER A 151 -14.28 -33.99 -12.18
N LEU A 152 -14.41 -34.66 -13.33
CA LEU A 152 -14.14 -34.09 -14.64
C LEU A 152 -15.32 -33.18 -15.02
N THR A 153 -15.17 -31.86 -14.93
CA THR A 153 -16.08 -30.92 -15.58
C THR A 153 -15.54 -30.56 -16.97
N TYR A 154 -16.41 -30.33 -17.96
CA TYR A 154 -16.02 -29.97 -19.33
C TYR A 154 -15.13 -28.71 -19.46
N LYS A 155 -14.97 -27.91 -18.39
CA LYS A 155 -14.04 -26.77 -18.29
C LYS A 155 -12.59 -27.13 -17.89
N VAL A 156 -12.29 -28.41 -17.65
CA VAL A 156 -10.98 -28.95 -17.21
C VAL A 156 -9.95 -29.09 -18.35
N LEU A 157 -10.29 -28.72 -19.58
CA LEU A 157 -9.41 -28.90 -20.75
C LEU A 157 -8.11 -28.05 -20.71
N ASP A 158 -7.98 -27.16 -19.73
CA ASP A 158 -6.91 -26.17 -19.63
C ASP A 158 -5.85 -26.49 -18.56
N ASP A 159 -6.17 -27.16 -17.44
CA ASP A 159 -5.22 -27.45 -16.32
C ASP A 159 -5.53 -28.81 -15.66
N PHE A 160 -4.49 -29.53 -15.20
CA PHE A 160 -4.66 -30.80 -14.48
C PHE A 160 -5.26 -30.61 -13.07
N SER A 161 -6.26 -31.43 -12.74
CA SER A 161 -6.84 -31.51 -11.39
C SER A 161 -5.94 -32.29 -10.43
N LEU A 162 -5.79 -31.80 -9.20
CA LEU A 162 -5.13 -32.49 -8.09
C LEU A 162 -6.19 -32.99 -7.10
N CYS A 163 -5.98 -34.20 -6.59
CA CYS A 163 -6.81 -34.80 -5.54
C CYS A 163 -6.46 -34.21 -4.19
N SER A 164 -7.46 -33.69 -3.46
CA SER A 164 -7.23 -33.04 -2.17
C SER A 164 -6.74 -34.00 -1.08
N ASP A 165 -6.97 -35.31 -1.18
CA ASP A 165 -6.41 -36.30 -0.25
C ASP A 165 -4.92 -36.62 -0.48
N CYS A 166 -4.42 -36.33 -1.68
CA CYS A 166 -3.04 -36.66 -2.07
C CYS A 166 -2.13 -35.43 -2.14
N TYR A 167 -2.73 -34.24 -2.28
CA TYR A 167 -2.07 -32.95 -2.38
C TYR A 167 -2.65 -32.03 -1.32
N LEU A 168 -2.01 -32.02 -0.14
CA LEU A 168 -2.45 -31.28 1.02
C LEU A 168 -1.80 -29.90 1.08
N ILE A 169 -2.62 -28.88 1.25
CA ILE A 169 -2.17 -27.50 1.51
C ILE A 169 -2.37 -27.23 3.00
N SER A 170 -1.39 -26.61 3.65
CA SER A 170 -1.54 -26.11 5.01
C SER A 170 -0.94 -24.73 5.15
N SER A 171 -1.19 -24.13 6.30
CA SER A 171 -0.65 -22.83 6.65
C SER A 171 -0.26 -22.80 8.11
N GLU A 172 0.77 -22.04 8.46
CA GLU A 172 1.11 -21.77 9.85
C GLU A 172 1.57 -20.34 10.07
N TRP A 173 1.48 -19.90 11.32
CA TRP A 173 1.99 -18.62 11.77
C TRP A 173 3.25 -18.85 12.60
N ILE A 174 4.38 -18.32 12.16
CA ILE A 174 5.66 -18.39 12.87
C ILE A 174 6.05 -17.00 13.34
N GLU A 175 6.62 -16.89 14.54
CA GLU A 175 7.25 -15.66 14.98
C GLU A 175 8.58 -15.46 14.26
N SER A 176 8.68 -14.39 13.49
CA SER A 176 9.93 -14.03 12.83
C SER A 176 10.88 -13.37 13.80
N THR A 177 12.07 -13.92 13.92
CA THR A 177 13.17 -13.34 14.71
C THR A 177 13.70 -12.03 14.13
N LEU A 178 13.46 -11.77 12.84
CA LEU A 178 13.88 -10.53 12.17
C LEU A 178 12.95 -9.37 12.55
N VAL A 179 11.65 -9.58 12.47
CA VAL A 179 10.66 -8.50 12.64
C VAL A 179 9.88 -8.55 13.96
N LYS A 180 10.08 -9.59 14.79
CA LYS A 180 9.33 -9.84 16.05
C LYS A 180 7.80 -9.80 15.85
N LYS A 181 7.34 -10.32 14.71
CA LYS A 181 5.92 -10.44 14.34
C LYS A 181 5.60 -11.85 13.85
N ARG A 182 4.32 -12.22 13.92
CA ARG A 182 3.82 -13.47 13.34
C ARG A 182 3.74 -13.33 11.81
N ILE A 183 4.40 -14.25 11.12
CA ILE A 183 4.44 -14.36 9.67
C ILE A 183 3.71 -15.62 9.24
N LEU A 184 2.86 -15.48 8.23
CA LEU A 184 2.17 -16.60 7.60
C LEU A 184 3.10 -17.33 6.63
N ILE A 185 3.16 -18.65 6.76
CA ILE A 185 3.76 -19.54 5.76
C ILE A 185 2.66 -20.43 5.19
N LEU A 186 2.54 -20.46 3.85
CA LEU A 186 1.71 -21.43 3.13
C LEU A 186 2.59 -22.56 2.60
N TYR A 187 2.15 -23.79 2.85
CA TYR A 187 2.79 -25.02 2.43
C TYR A 187 2.08 -25.57 1.20
N LEU A 188 2.71 -25.47 0.03
CA LEU A 188 2.15 -25.94 -1.23
C LEU A 188 2.74 -27.30 -1.62
N PRO A 189 1.91 -28.25 -2.05
CA PRO A 189 2.33 -29.59 -2.43
C PRO A 189 2.90 -29.69 -3.87
N TRP A 190 3.22 -28.56 -4.51
CA TRP A 190 3.77 -28.49 -5.87
C TRP A 190 4.95 -27.52 -6.00
N TRP A 191 5.68 -27.66 -7.10
CA TRP A 191 6.83 -26.86 -7.48
C TRP A 191 6.37 -25.60 -8.23
N HIS A 192 6.55 -24.44 -7.60
CA HIS A 192 6.03 -23.17 -8.10
C HIS A 192 7.09 -22.43 -8.94
N ASN A 193 7.11 -22.65 -10.26
CA ASN A 193 8.14 -22.15 -11.17
C ASN A 193 7.80 -20.83 -11.91
N ASN A 194 6.71 -20.15 -11.56
CA ASN A 194 6.27 -18.90 -12.20
C ASN A 194 7.33 -17.79 -12.18
N LEU A 195 7.38 -16.97 -13.24
CA LEU A 195 8.27 -15.80 -13.34
C LEU A 195 7.79 -14.58 -12.53
N SER A 196 6.48 -14.43 -12.37
CA SER A 196 5.86 -13.23 -11.81
C SER A 196 5.16 -13.50 -10.49
N CYS A 197 5.15 -12.51 -9.60
CA CYS A 197 4.45 -12.59 -8.32
C CYS A 197 2.94 -12.71 -8.55
N ASN A 198 2.30 -13.72 -7.96
CA ASN A 198 0.85 -13.89 -8.06
C ASN A 198 0.04 -12.74 -7.42
N ALA A 199 0.64 -11.99 -6.49
CA ALA A 199 -0.01 -10.88 -5.81
C ALA A 199 -0.04 -9.58 -6.62
N CYS A 200 1.12 -9.09 -7.07
CA CYS A 200 1.25 -7.79 -7.72
C CYS A 200 1.68 -7.86 -9.20
N CYS A 201 1.84 -9.06 -9.75
CA CYS A 201 2.28 -9.29 -11.13
C CYS A 201 3.69 -8.76 -11.47
N SER A 202 4.48 -8.31 -10.50
CA SER A 202 5.88 -7.90 -10.75
C SER A 202 6.78 -9.12 -11.02
N LYS A 203 7.86 -8.90 -11.76
CA LYS A 203 8.90 -9.92 -11.96
C LYS A 203 9.53 -10.32 -10.62
N LEU A 204 9.75 -11.62 -10.41
CA LEU A 204 10.41 -12.14 -9.21
C LEU A 204 11.93 -12.06 -9.34
N THR A 205 12.60 -11.82 -8.21
CA THR A 205 14.06 -11.85 -8.12
C THR A 205 14.48 -13.22 -7.60
N PHE A 206 15.38 -13.89 -8.31
CA PHE A 206 15.86 -15.24 -8.00
C PHE A 206 17.17 -15.15 -7.23
N THR A 207 17.25 -15.84 -6.10
CA THR A 207 18.43 -15.84 -5.21
C THR A 207 19.19 -17.16 -5.27
N SER A 208 18.52 -18.23 -5.71
CA SER A 208 19.14 -19.52 -5.99
C SER A 208 18.29 -20.30 -6.99
N ASP A 209 18.72 -21.52 -7.33
CA ASP A 209 17.94 -22.41 -8.19
C ASP A 209 16.62 -22.88 -7.54
N CYS A 210 16.37 -22.63 -6.25
CA CYS A 210 15.15 -23.02 -5.56
C CYS A 210 14.56 -21.91 -4.66
N GLN A 211 15.04 -20.67 -4.81
CA GLN A 211 14.57 -19.53 -4.03
C GLN A 211 14.35 -18.31 -4.92
N LYS A 212 13.24 -17.61 -4.67
CA LYS A 212 12.90 -16.34 -5.30
C LYS A 212 12.00 -15.51 -4.41
N TYR A 213 11.93 -14.20 -4.65
CA TYR A 213 11.08 -13.31 -3.86
C TYR A 213 10.50 -12.17 -4.69
N CYS A 214 9.44 -11.58 -4.16
CA CYS A 214 8.84 -10.36 -4.66
C CYS A 214 9.18 -9.19 -3.73
N ALA A 215 9.98 -8.24 -4.20
CA ALA A 215 10.35 -7.04 -3.43
C ALA A 215 9.11 -6.19 -3.08
N ASN A 216 8.21 -5.99 -4.04
CA ASN A 216 7.01 -5.16 -3.86
C ASN A 216 6.05 -5.71 -2.80
N CYS A 217 5.97 -7.03 -2.71
CA CYS A 217 4.99 -7.72 -1.87
C CYS A 217 5.56 -8.33 -0.59
N CYS A 218 6.89 -8.26 -0.42
CA CYS A 218 7.65 -8.99 0.59
C CYS A 218 7.22 -10.47 0.71
N ILE A 219 7.06 -11.15 -0.43
CA ILE A 219 6.74 -12.59 -0.47
C ILE A 219 7.98 -13.37 -0.91
N PHE A 220 8.35 -14.40 -0.15
CA PHE A 220 9.42 -15.32 -0.49
C PHE A 220 8.84 -16.67 -0.90
N TYR A 221 9.47 -17.31 -1.88
CA TYR A 221 9.11 -18.61 -2.41
C TYR A 221 10.32 -19.53 -2.26
N VAL A 222 10.19 -20.58 -1.46
CA VAL A 222 11.28 -21.53 -1.16
C VAL A 222 10.86 -22.94 -1.57
N GLY A 223 11.49 -23.47 -2.62
CA GLY A 223 11.24 -24.81 -3.14
C GLY A 223 12.09 -25.88 -2.47
N CYS A 224 11.51 -27.06 -2.23
CA CYS A 224 12.24 -28.25 -1.78
C CYS A 224 12.61 -29.16 -2.96
N ARG A 225 13.92 -29.27 -3.26
CA ARG A 225 14.45 -30.10 -4.35
C ARG A 225 14.27 -31.61 -4.18
N TYR A 226 13.88 -32.08 -3.00
CA TYR A 226 13.68 -33.51 -2.74
C TYR A 226 12.20 -33.92 -2.78
N CYS A 227 11.30 -32.96 -2.63
CA CYS A 227 9.86 -33.21 -2.49
C CYS A 227 9.03 -32.52 -3.57
N LEU A 228 9.62 -31.58 -4.33
CA LEU A 228 8.91 -30.69 -5.26
C LEU A 228 7.73 -29.96 -4.63
N THR A 229 7.91 -29.51 -3.38
CA THR A 229 6.96 -28.66 -2.64
C THR A 229 7.48 -27.24 -2.60
N THR A 230 6.61 -26.26 -2.39
CA THR A 230 7.00 -24.84 -2.24
C THR A 230 6.40 -24.25 -0.97
N ASN A 231 7.23 -23.57 -0.18
CA ASN A 231 6.77 -22.73 0.91
C ASN A 231 6.63 -21.29 0.39
N ILE A 232 5.45 -20.69 0.54
CA ILE A 232 5.24 -19.26 0.29
C ILE A 232 5.22 -18.55 1.64
N ILE A 233 6.11 -17.60 1.83
CA ILE A 233 6.31 -16.92 3.10
C ILE A 233 5.94 -15.45 2.92
N PHE A 234 5.00 -14.97 3.73
CA PHE A 234 4.46 -13.62 3.66
C PHE A 234 5.19 -12.67 4.59
N GLY A 235 6.48 -12.51 4.35
CA GLY A 235 7.36 -11.64 5.13
C GLY A 235 8.76 -12.25 5.33
N PRO A 236 9.67 -11.51 5.99
CA PRO A 236 11.07 -11.92 6.17
C PRO A 236 11.22 -13.00 7.25
N ILE A 237 11.88 -14.12 6.92
CA ILE A 237 12.36 -15.11 7.90
C ILE A 237 13.79 -15.54 7.55
N LEU A 238 14.55 -16.01 8.54
CA LEU A 238 15.93 -16.48 8.32
C LEU A 238 15.99 -17.83 7.63
N GLU A 239 15.06 -18.72 7.96
CA GLU A 239 15.06 -20.09 7.48
C GLU A 239 13.64 -20.59 7.22
N SER A 240 13.53 -21.51 6.27
CA SER A 240 12.28 -22.22 5.99
C SER A 240 12.52 -23.72 6.01
N LYS A 241 11.57 -24.46 6.59
CA LYS A 241 11.66 -25.93 6.70
C LYS A 241 10.66 -26.59 5.77
N CYS A 242 11.11 -27.56 4.98
CA CYS A 242 10.19 -28.39 4.21
C CYS A 242 9.38 -29.28 5.17
N LYS A 243 8.05 -29.20 5.13
CA LYS A 243 7.19 -30.01 6.03
C LYS A 243 7.31 -31.52 5.80
N LYS A 244 7.63 -31.94 4.56
CA LYS A 244 7.80 -33.34 4.20
C LYS A 244 9.12 -33.94 4.65
N CYS A 245 10.24 -33.51 4.08
CA CYS A 245 11.56 -34.08 4.37
C CYS A 245 12.31 -33.41 5.52
N LYS A 246 11.70 -32.41 6.17
CA LYS A 246 12.25 -31.66 7.32
C LYS A 246 13.59 -30.94 7.06
N ARG A 247 14.07 -30.90 5.82
CA ARG A 247 15.28 -30.15 5.42
C ARG A 247 15.06 -28.65 5.60
N ILE A 248 16.09 -27.97 6.11
CA ILE A 248 16.12 -26.53 6.36
C ILE A 248 16.77 -25.83 5.15
N SER A 249 16.18 -24.71 4.74
CA SER A 249 16.69 -23.81 3.71
C SER A 249 16.91 -22.43 4.31
N LEU A 250 18.15 -21.95 4.32
CA LEU A 250 18.49 -20.58 4.70
C LEU A 250 18.04 -19.61 3.61
N ILE A 251 17.37 -18.52 3.98
CA ILE A 251 16.90 -17.50 3.04
C ILE A 251 17.98 -16.41 2.93
N ILE A 252 18.80 -16.55 1.88
CA ILE A 252 20.09 -15.83 1.71
C ILE A 252 19.89 -14.30 1.60
N ASN A 253 18.75 -13.83 1.10
CA ASN A 253 18.49 -12.39 0.91
C ASN A 253 17.95 -11.63 2.12
N SER A 254 17.84 -12.25 3.29
CA SER A 254 17.51 -11.49 4.51
C SER A 254 18.54 -10.38 4.83
N ARG A 255 19.78 -10.48 4.30
CA ARG A 255 20.82 -9.45 4.48
C ARG A 255 20.82 -8.34 3.42
N GLU A 256 20.39 -8.60 2.18
CA GLU A 256 20.19 -7.54 1.16
C GLU A 256 18.93 -6.71 1.41
N HIS A 257 18.08 -7.14 2.35
CA HIS A 257 17.02 -6.32 2.93
C HIS A 257 17.54 -5.30 3.97
N SER A 258 18.86 -5.13 4.14
CA SER A 258 19.45 -3.96 4.84
C SER A 258 18.94 -2.61 4.30
N ASP A 259 18.43 -2.65 3.05
CA ASP A 259 17.61 -1.67 2.35
C ASP A 259 16.43 -1.06 3.13
N ILE A 260 15.68 -1.96 3.73
CA ILE A 260 14.33 -1.72 4.24
C ILE A 260 14.42 -2.00 5.73
N ASP A 261 14.50 -0.93 6.52
CA ASP A 261 14.58 -1.04 7.97
C ASP A 261 13.49 -1.98 8.50
N ASP A 262 13.85 -2.81 9.49
CA ASP A 262 12.92 -3.69 10.23
C ASP A 262 11.64 -2.96 10.62
N PHE A 263 11.75 -1.65 10.81
CA PHE A 263 10.69 -0.72 11.10
C PHE A 263 9.67 -0.51 9.97
N LEU A 264 10.09 -0.37 8.71
CA LEU A 264 9.20 -0.29 7.54
C LEU A 264 8.58 -1.65 7.22
N LEU A 265 9.37 -2.70 7.39
CA LEU A 265 8.95 -4.08 7.23
C LEU A 265 7.82 -4.42 8.20
N ASN A 266 7.92 -3.88 9.42
CA ASN A 266 6.91 -3.98 10.46
C ASN A 266 5.66 -3.14 10.20
N ASN A 267 5.79 -1.89 9.78
CA ASN A 267 4.66 -0.94 9.78
C ASN A 267 3.98 -0.75 8.42
N VAL A 268 4.65 -1.02 7.30
CA VAL A 268 4.20 -0.58 5.96
C VAL A 268 3.86 -1.74 5.03
N LEU A 269 4.66 -2.80 5.06
CA LEU A 269 4.49 -3.99 4.19
C LEU A 269 3.61 -5.07 4.83
N HIS A 270 3.46 -5.03 6.15
CA HIS A 270 2.59 -5.86 6.97
C HIS A 270 1.36 -5.09 7.47
N GLY A 271 0.78 -4.20 6.64
CA GLY A 271 -0.56 -3.68 6.91
C GLY A 271 -1.52 -4.86 7.10
N ASP A 272 -2.31 -4.81 8.18
CA ASP A 272 -3.07 -5.93 8.74
C ASP A 272 -3.52 -6.94 7.68
N PHE A 273 -2.88 -8.11 7.69
CA PHE A 273 -3.29 -9.26 6.90
C PHE A 273 -4.61 -9.78 7.46
N GLU A 274 -5.71 -9.10 7.14
CA GLU A 274 -7.00 -9.78 7.05
C GLU A 274 -7.00 -10.54 5.72
N LEU A 275 -6.15 -11.57 5.61
CA LEU A 275 -6.50 -12.62 4.65
C LEU A 275 -7.82 -13.18 5.19
N PRO A 276 -8.93 -13.16 4.42
CA PRO A 276 -10.14 -13.86 4.85
C PRO A 276 -9.69 -15.28 5.16
N ASP A 277 -9.86 -15.68 6.42
CA ASP A 277 -9.43 -16.95 7.02
C ASP A 277 -8.79 -17.86 5.97
N THR A 278 -7.46 -17.95 5.89
CA THR A 278 -6.80 -18.98 5.05
C THR A 278 -7.43 -20.36 5.29
N VAL A 279 -7.91 -20.56 6.52
CA VAL A 279 -8.78 -21.65 6.97
C VAL A 279 -10.04 -21.81 6.10
N ASN A 280 -10.76 -20.74 5.74
CA ASN A 280 -11.93 -20.77 4.86
C ASN A 280 -11.56 -21.03 3.39
N ILE A 281 -10.40 -20.56 2.91
CA ILE A 281 -9.91 -20.90 1.56
C ILE A 281 -9.59 -22.40 1.48
N VAL A 282 -8.86 -22.95 2.46
CA VAL A 282 -8.58 -24.39 2.55
C VAL A 282 -9.88 -25.21 2.68
N LYS A 283 -10.87 -24.72 3.44
CA LYS A 283 -12.20 -25.35 3.53
C LYS A 283 -13.01 -25.29 2.23
N SER A 284 -12.74 -24.33 1.35
CA SER A 284 -13.44 -24.20 0.05
C SER A 284 -12.87 -25.08 -1.05
N ILE A 285 -11.72 -25.74 -0.79
CA ILE A 285 -11.14 -26.73 -1.69
C ILE A 285 -12.09 -27.93 -1.73
N GLY A 286 -12.76 -28.14 -2.85
CA GLY A 286 -13.60 -29.32 -3.07
C GLY A 286 -12.79 -30.61 -3.06
N GLU A 287 -13.41 -31.72 -3.45
CA GLU A 287 -12.74 -33.02 -3.54
C GLU A 287 -11.51 -32.99 -4.48
N ASN A 288 -11.51 -32.07 -5.46
CA ASN A 288 -10.41 -31.84 -6.40
C ASN A 288 -10.24 -30.34 -6.69
N PHE A 289 -9.03 -29.92 -7.05
CA PHE A 289 -8.73 -28.53 -7.40
C PHE A 289 -7.64 -28.42 -8.45
N ASN A 290 -7.58 -27.30 -9.19
CA ASN A 290 -6.43 -26.98 -10.04
C ASN A 290 -5.53 -25.95 -9.35
N ILE A 291 -4.23 -25.99 -9.68
CA ILE A 291 -3.23 -25.10 -9.05
C ILE A 291 -3.56 -23.63 -9.30
N ARG A 292 -4.05 -23.29 -10.50
CA ARG A 292 -4.33 -21.92 -10.92
C ARG A 292 -5.47 -21.28 -10.12
N ASP A 293 -6.56 -22.00 -9.86
CA ASP A 293 -7.72 -21.52 -9.12
C ASP A 293 -7.39 -21.34 -7.65
N ILE A 294 -6.57 -22.22 -7.08
CA ILE A 294 -6.04 -22.03 -5.73
C ILE A 294 -5.17 -20.78 -5.67
N LEU A 295 -4.20 -20.62 -6.56
CA LEU A 295 -3.35 -19.42 -6.59
C LEU A 295 -4.19 -18.15 -6.82
N ASN A 296 -5.15 -18.19 -7.74
CA ASN A 296 -6.06 -17.07 -7.96
C ASN A 296 -6.85 -16.75 -6.69
N THR A 297 -7.38 -17.75 -5.99
CA THR A 297 -8.15 -17.54 -4.76
C THR A 297 -7.26 -16.99 -3.64
N LEU A 298 -6.06 -17.55 -3.44
CA LEU A 298 -5.09 -17.11 -2.44
C LEU A 298 -4.63 -15.67 -2.64
N PHE A 299 -4.51 -15.21 -3.89
CA PHE A 299 -3.95 -13.90 -4.20
C PHE A 299 -4.99 -12.87 -4.70
N LYS A 300 -6.25 -13.26 -4.96
CA LYS A 300 -7.34 -12.34 -5.36
C LYS A 300 -7.69 -11.34 -4.26
N THR A 301 -7.52 -11.71 -3.00
CA THR A 301 -7.73 -10.87 -1.81
C THR A 301 -6.68 -9.78 -1.63
N ARG A 302 -5.55 -9.83 -2.37
CA ARG A 302 -4.50 -8.80 -2.34
C ARG A 302 -4.70 -7.66 -3.33
N LYS A 303 -5.63 -7.78 -4.29
CA LYS A 303 -5.74 -6.82 -5.39
C LYS A 303 -6.38 -5.46 -5.05
N SER A 304 -6.66 -5.12 -3.80
CA SER A 304 -7.41 -3.88 -3.50
C SER A 304 -6.99 -3.11 -2.24
N LYS A 305 -5.69 -2.90 -2.04
CA LYS A 305 -5.20 -1.67 -1.40
C LYS A 305 -3.96 -1.27 -2.15
N SER A 306 -3.96 -0.11 -2.80
CA SER A 306 -2.80 0.38 -3.54
C SER A 306 -1.60 0.40 -2.58
N GLN A 307 -0.70 -0.58 -2.76
CA GLN A 307 0.46 -0.70 -1.89
C GLN A 307 1.35 0.50 -2.15
N ILE A 308 1.69 1.20 -1.08
CA ILE A 308 2.81 2.14 -1.08
C ILE A 308 4.04 1.35 -1.51
N ASN A 309 4.65 1.73 -2.64
CA ASN A 309 5.74 0.98 -3.24
C ASN A 309 7.10 1.55 -2.82
N TRP A 310 8.09 0.68 -2.65
CA TRP A 310 9.48 1.07 -2.62
C TRP A 310 9.97 1.36 -4.05
N THR A 311 10.64 2.49 -4.24
CA THR A 311 11.31 2.82 -5.50
C THR A 311 12.79 3.05 -5.23
N PRO A 312 13.71 2.36 -5.93
CA PRO A 312 15.15 2.62 -5.80
C PRO A 312 15.48 4.09 -6.10
N TYR A 313 16.34 4.71 -5.29
CA TYR A 313 16.68 6.14 -5.43
C TYR A 313 17.28 6.46 -6.81
N SER A 314 18.00 5.52 -7.41
CA SER A 314 18.55 5.63 -8.77
C SER A 314 17.51 5.80 -9.89
N GLN A 315 16.21 5.68 -9.59
CA GLN A 315 15.13 5.99 -10.52
C GLN A 315 14.81 7.49 -10.59
N PHE A 316 15.41 8.32 -9.74
CA PHE A 316 15.18 9.75 -9.67
C PHE A 316 16.42 10.53 -10.13
N GLU A 317 16.25 11.33 -11.17
CA GLU A 317 17.28 12.22 -11.72
C GLU A 317 16.86 13.69 -11.54
N ASP A 318 17.78 14.62 -11.83
CA ASP A 318 17.57 16.07 -11.71
C ASP A 318 17.03 16.52 -10.34
N VAL A 319 17.46 15.85 -9.27
CA VAL A 319 17.02 16.13 -7.90
C VAL A 319 17.45 17.54 -7.50
N LYS A 320 16.49 18.44 -7.29
CA LYS A 320 16.73 19.85 -6.92
C LYS A 320 15.92 20.22 -5.70
N GLU A 321 16.58 20.77 -4.68
CA GLU A 321 15.89 21.34 -3.53
C GLU A 321 14.97 22.48 -3.95
N MET A 322 13.71 22.44 -3.51
CA MET A 322 12.73 23.48 -3.74
C MET A 322 12.53 24.37 -2.51
N THR A 323 12.41 23.74 -1.34
CA THR A 323 12.14 24.44 -0.08
C THR A 323 12.45 23.54 1.10
N LYS A 324 12.82 24.15 2.22
CA LYS A 324 12.91 23.51 3.53
C LYS A 324 11.75 23.99 4.41
N GLY A 325 10.94 23.07 4.90
CA GLY A 325 9.81 23.33 5.80
C GLY A 325 10.07 22.86 7.22
N GLY A 326 9.07 22.98 8.10
CA GLY A 326 9.17 22.55 9.51
C GLY A 326 9.32 21.04 9.72
N TYR A 327 8.95 20.22 8.72
CA TYR A 327 8.93 18.75 8.80
C TYR A 327 9.79 18.05 7.78
N GLY A 328 10.61 18.77 7.00
CA GLY A 328 11.45 18.15 5.99
C GLY A 328 11.88 19.08 4.87
N ILE A 329 12.67 18.53 3.96
CA ILE A 329 13.18 19.19 2.77
C ILE A 329 12.45 18.61 1.56
N ILE A 330 11.88 19.51 0.75
CA ILE A 330 11.15 19.17 -0.46
C ILE A 330 12.08 19.32 -1.65
N HIS A 331 12.30 18.23 -2.37
CA HIS A 331 13.03 18.23 -3.65
C HIS A 331 12.07 17.93 -4.80
N LYS A 332 12.40 18.47 -5.97
CA LYS A 332 11.79 18.11 -7.25
C LYS A 332 12.71 17.15 -7.98
N ALA A 333 12.16 16.10 -8.60
CA ALA A 333 12.94 15.14 -9.38
C ALA A 333 12.17 14.64 -10.60
N THR A 334 12.90 14.07 -11.56
CA THR A 334 12.37 13.35 -12.72
C THR A 334 12.37 11.85 -12.41
N TRP A 335 11.21 11.19 -12.48
CA TRP A 335 11.09 9.75 -12.29
C TRP A 335 11.20 9.00 -13.61
N LEU A 336 12.31 8.29 -13.81
CA LEU A 336 12.67 7.64 -15.07
C LEU A 336 11.65 6.61 -15.57
N SER A 337 11.20 5.70 -14.71
CA SER A 337 10.30 4.60 -15.12
C SER A 337 8.93 5.09 -15.61
N ASN A 338 8.47 6.22 -15.08
CA ASN A 338 7.14 6.76 -15.35
C ASN A 338 7.18 7.98 -16.28
N ASN A 339 8.37 8.51 -16.57
CA ASN A 339 8.58 9.76 -17.31
C ASN A 339 7.72 10.91 -16.73
N GLU A 340 7.72 11.05 -15.41
CA GLU A 340 6.89 12.01 -14.67
C GLU A 340 7.76 12.84 -13.70
N THR A 341 7.40 14.10 -13.51
CA THR A 341 7.98 14.93 -12.45
C THR A 341 7.33 14.59 -11.10
N VAL A 342 8.15 14.37 -10.08
CA VAL A 342 7.71 14.02 -8.71
C VAL A 342 8.30 14.96 -7.67
N ILE A 343 7.69 14.91 -6.49
CA ILE A 343 8.22 15.52 -5.26
C ILE A 343 8.85 14.43 -4.40
N LEU A 344 10.04 14.71 -3.89
CA LEU A 344 10.77 13.92 -2.91
C LEU A 344 10.79 14.69 -1.58
N LYS A 345 9.92 14.30 -0.63
CA LYS A 345 9.88 14.90 0.71
C LYS A 345 10.78 14.10 1.65
N ARG A 346 11.96 14.66 1.94
CA ARG A 346 12.96 14.09 2.84
C ARG A 346 12.72 14.56 4.27
N PHE A 347 12.71 13.63 5.22
CA PHE A 347 12.63 13.94 6.64
C PHE A 347 14.04 13.78 7.24
N GLU A 348 14.60 14.86 7.77
CA GLU A 348 15.95 14.83 8.37
C GLU A 348 16.00 13.85 9.56
N ASN A 349 17.06 13.03 9.63
CA ASN A 349 17.28 12.01 10.66
C ASN A 349 16.18 10.94 10.72
N SER A 350 15.54 10.63 9.60
CA SER A 350 14.44 9.66 9.55
C SER A 350 14.87 8.22 9.72
N LYS A 351 16.15 7.95 9.55
CA LYS A 351 16.84 6.70 9.89
C LYS A 351 16.59 6.24 11.34
N ASN A 352 16.34 7.18 12.25
CA ASN A 352 16.04 6.91 13.66
C ASN A 352 14.52 6.91 13.96
N SER A 353 13.70 6.41 13.03
CA SER A 353 12.24 6.34 13.19
C SER A 353 11.55 7.72 13.24
N SER A 354 11.70 8.54 12.18
CA SER A 354 10.94 9.80 12.09
C SER A 354 9.44 9.54 12.21
N LYS A 355 8.87 9.89 13.36
CA LYS A 355 7.44 9.79 13.64
C LYS A 355 6.61 10.45 12.55
N TYR A 356 7.08 11.58 12.01
CA TYR A 356 6.39 12.35 10.97
C TYR A 356 6.31 11.61 9.63
N PHE A 357 7.41 10.98 9.20
CA PHE A 357 7.43 10.20 7.96
C PHE A 357 6.39 9.07 8.02
N LEU A 358 6.40 8.28 9.09
CA LEU A 358 5.49 7.14 9.24
C LEU A 358 4.06 7.60 9.36
N ASN A 359 3.84 8.65 10.13
CA ASN A 359 2.51 9.14 10.39
C ASN A 359 1.88 9.65 9.09
N GLU A 360 2.65 10.32 8.22
CA GLU A 360 2.19 10.68 6.88
C GLU A 360 1.91 9.45 6.01
N LEU A 361 2.80 8.46 6.06
CA LEU A 361 2.70 7.24 5.28
C LEU A 361 1.48 6.38 5.68
N GLU A 362 1.27 6.20 6.98
CA GLU A 362 0.16 5.48 7.60
C GLU A 362 -1.16 6.21 7.35
N SER A 363 -1.19 7.52 7.60
CA SER A 363 -2.37 8.35 7.34
C SER A 363 -2.76 8.28 5.86
N TYR A 364 -1.78 8.32 4.96
CA TYR A 364 -2.02 8.13 3.54
C TYR A 364 -2.58 6.74 3.25
N GLN A 365 -1.94 5.64 3.70
CA GLN A 365 -2.43 4.27 3.52
C GLN A 365 -3.90 4.08 3.91
N HIS A 366 -4.31 4.63 5.04
CA HIS A 366 -5.71 4.57 5.49
C HIS A 366 -6.64 5.45 4.66
N CYS A 367 -6.15 6.57 4.13
CA CYS A 367 -6.93 7.47 3.29
C CYS A 367 -6.93 7.07 1.81
N ILE A 368 -6.20 6.05 1.36
CA ILE A 368 -6.28 5.60 -0.03
C ILE A 368 -7.50 4.67 -0.20
N ASP A 369 -8.54 5.18 -0.84
CA ASP A 369 -9.59 4.37 -1.46
C ASP A 369 -9.52 4.56 -2.98
N GLU A 370 -9.36 3.46 -3.72
CA GLU A 370 -9.38 3.45 -5.20
C GLU A 370 -10.73 3.90 -5.77
N SER A 371 -11.80 3.85 -4.96
CA SER A 371 -13.16 4.20 -5.38
C SER A 371 -13.44 5.70 -5.42
N LEU A 372 -12.59 6.53 -4.79
CA LEU A 372 -12.83 7.96 -4.66
C LEU A 372 -11.73 8.79 -5.32
N ARG A 373 -12.20 9.82 -6.02
CA ARG A 373 -11.44 10.90 -6.66
C ARG A 373 -10.82 11.81 -5.59
N GLY A 374 -10.10 11.21 -4.64
CA GLY A 374 -9.66 11.85 -3.41
C GLY A 374 -8.97 13.16 -3.71
N HIS A 375 -9.52 14.24 -3.16
CA HIS A 375 -8.90 15.56 -3.13
C HIS A 375 -7.73 15.55 -2.12
N ILE A 376 -6.84 14.55 -2.23
CA ILE A 376 -5.64 14.29 -1.44
C ILE A 376 -4.49 14.06 -2.42
N ILE A 377 -3.32 14.61 -2.12
CA ILE A 377 -2.12 14.43 -2.95
C ILE A 377 -1.71 12.97 -2.95
N LYS A 378 -1.46 12.44 -4.15
CA LYS A 378 -1.04 11.05 -4.32
C LYS A 378 0.39 10.88 -3.80
N ILE A 379 0.59 9.91 -2.91
CA ILE A 379 1.90 9.39 -2.56
C ILE A 379 2.09 8.12 -3.37
N TYR A 380 3.12 8.09 -4.21
CA TYR A 380 3.45 6.93 -5.03
C TYR A 380 4.12 5.83 -4.21
N GLY A 381 4.83 6.21 -3.16
CA GLY A 381 5.71 5.32 -2.45
C GLY A 381 6.71 6.06 -1.59
N PHE A 382 7.82 5.38 -1.30
CA PHE A 382 8.96 5.97 -0.63
C PHE A 382 10.26 5.44 -1.24
N THR A 383 11.35 6.14 -0.95
CA THR A 383 12.73 5.78 -1.29
C THR A 383 13.64 6.10 -0.12
N ARG A 384 14.93 5.76 -0.23
CA ARG A 384 15.95 6.11 0.76
C ARG A 384 17.11 6.77 0.07
N ASP A 385 17.51 7.91 0.59
CA ASP A 385 18.68 8.64 0.12
C ASP A 385 19.95 7.80 0.37
N PRO A 386 20.82 7.57 -0.63
CA PRO A 386 21.98 6.70 -0.46
C PRO A 386 23.08 7.32 0.40
N GLU A 387 23.12 8.65 0.57
CA GLU A 387 24.16 9.35 1.31
C GLU A 387 23.76 9.58 2.77
N SER A 388 22.58 10.16 2.99
CA SER A 388 22.05 10.44 4.33
C SER A 388 21.36 9.24 4.97
N GLU A 389 20.96 8.26 4.14
CA GLU A 389 20.11 7.13 4.54
C GLU A 389 18.75 7.55 5.13
N ASP A 390 18.34 8.79 4.89
CA ASP A 390 17.02 9.29 5.24
C ASP A 390 15.94 8.70 4.30
N TYR A 391 14.81 8.34 4.88
CA TYR A 391 13.60 8.00 4.13
C TYR A 391 12.95 9.25 3.52
N ILE A 392 12.48 9.04 2.29
CA ILE A 392 11.92 10.08 1.43
C ILE A 392 10.57 9.60 0.90
N LEU A 393 9.52 10.40 1.07
CA LEU A 393 8.23 10.15 0.41
C LEU A 393 8.30 10.58 -1.06
N VAL A 394 7.81 9.72 -1.94
CA VAL A 394 7.68 10.01 -3.37
C VAL A 394 6.24 10.42 -3.63
N MET A 395 6.01 11.68 -3.97
CA MET A 395 4.68 12.29 -4.05
C MET A 395 4.43 12.89 -5.43
N LYS A 396 3.15 13.01 -5.80
CA LYS A 396 2.74 13.69 -7.02
C LYS A 396 3.13 15.17 -6.96
N TYR A 397 3.76 15.67 -8.03
CA TYR A 397 4.02 17.09 -8.20
C TYR A 397 2.75 17.84 -8.64
N ALA A 398 2.35 18.85 -7.85
CA ALA A 398 1.27 19.76 -8.19
C ALA A 398 1.85 21.02 -8.86
N SER A 399 1.72 21.11 -10.19
CA SER A 399 2.45 22.09 -11.02
C SER A 399 2.09 23.54 -10.72
N GLU A 400 0.87 23.80 -10.26
CA GLU A 400 0.37 25.17 -10.03
C GLU A 400 0.66 25.68 -8.61
N GLY A 401 1.25 24.85 -7.75
CA GLY A 401 1.62 25.20 -6.38
C GLY A 401 0.45 25.17 -5.41
N ASP A 402 0.59 25.90 -4.30
CA ASP A 402 -0.39 25.97 -3.21
C ASP A 402 -1.49 27.02 -3.46
N LEU A 403 -2.61 26.90 -2.72
CA LEU A 403 -3.79 27.75 -2.84
C LEU A 403 -3.44 29.21 -2.61
N HIS A 404 -2.59 29.52 -1.65
CA HIS A 404 -2.20 30.90 -1.39
C HIS A 404 -1.48 31.49 -2.62
N LYS A 405 -0.45 30.82 -3.15
CA LYS A 405 0.25 31.27 -4.37
C LYS A 405 -0.69 31.39 -5.56
N TYR A 406 -1.66 30.49 -5.69
CA TYR A 406 -2.67 30.58 -6.74
C TYR A 406 -3.56 31.82 -6.57
N LEU A 407 -4.00 32.13 -5.35
CA LEU A 407 -4.76 33.34 -5.05
C LEU A 407 -3.94 34.60 -5.38
N GLN A 408 -2.66 34.65 -5.01
CA GLN A 408 -1.77 35.78 -5.36
C GLN A 408 -1.75 36.07 -6.87
N LYS A 409 -1.78 35.02 -7.71
CA LYS A 409 -1.72 35.14 -9.18
C LYS A 409 -3.08 35.35 -9.83
N SER A 410 -4.13 34.71 -9.32
CA SER A 410 -5.39 34.50 -10.04
C SER A 410 -6.61 35.13 -9.36
N PHE A 411 -6.44 35.88 -8.26
CA PHE A 411 -7.55 36.41 -7.46
C PHE A 411 -8.61 37.16 -8.28
N LYS A 412 -8.19 37.98 -9.24
CA LYS A 412 -9.10 38.74 -10.12
C LYS A 412 -10.01 37.82 -10.95
N ASN A 413 -9.50 36.65 -11.34
CA ASN A 413 -10.15 35.72 -12.27
C ASN A 413 -11.07 34.68 -11.60
N ILE A 414 -11.03 34.56 -10.26
CA ILE A 414 -11.88 33.62 -9.52
C ILE A 414 -13.17 34.30 -9.03
N THR A 415 -14.32 33.85 -9.53
CA THR A 415 -15.60 34.50 -9.23
C THR A 415 -16.33 33.84 -8.06
N TRP A 416 -17.18 34.62 -7.39
CA TRP A 416 -18.07 34.16 -6.32
C TRP A 416 -19.03 33.07 -6.79
N ASN A 417 -19.66 33.27 -7.95
CA ASN A 417 -20.67 32.37 -8.48
C ASN A 417 -20.12 31.11 -9.17
N ASN A 418 -18.80 30.85 -9.12
CA ASN A 418 -18.21 29.67 -9.77
C ASN A 418 -16.92 29.16 -9.08
N GLN A 419 -15.75 29.74 -9.39
CA GLN A 419 -14.46 29.14 -9.03
C GLN A 419 -14.25 29.02 -7.53
N LYS A 420 -14.60 30.05 -6.75
CA LYS A 420 -14.44 30.04 -5.28
C LYS A 420 -15.21 28.88 -4.64
N LEU A 421 -16.45 28.66 -5.07
CA LEU A 421 -17.30 27.58 -4.57
C LEU A 421 -16.78 26.19 -4.98
N ARG A 422 -16.24 26.05 -6.19
CA ARG A 422 -15.63 24.79 -6.64
C ARG A 422 -14.37 24.43 -5.87
N ILE A 423 -13.49 25.41 -5.58
CA ILE A 423 -12.31 25.22 -4.73
C ILE A 423 -12.75 24.64 -3.38
N LEU A 424 -13.69 25.33 -2.72
CA LEU A 424 -14.18 24.96 -1.39
C LEU A 424 -14.87 23.59 -1.37
N TRP A 425 -15.69 23.30 -2.38
CA TRP A 425 -16.31 21.99 -2.50
C TRP A 425 -15.26 20.87 -2.60
N GLN A 426 -14.25 21.02 -3.47
CA GLN A 426 -13.19 20.02 -3.64
C GLN A 426 -12.38 19.80 -2.36
N ILE A 427 -11.93 20.87 -1.70
CA ILE A 427 -11.17 20.73 -0.45
C ILE A 427 -12.03 20.16 0.69
N SER A 428 -13.32 20.50 0.75
CA SER A 428 -14.23 19.93 1.76
C SER A 428 -14.51 18.44 1.53
N GLU A 429 -14.51 17.98 0.27
CA GLU A 429 -14.58 16.56 -0.06
C GLU A 429 -13.31 15.81 0.37
N GLY A 430 -12.14 16.40 0.16
CA GLY A 430 -10.88 15.85 0.68
C GLY A 430 -10.86 15.77 2.21
N LEU A 431 -11.30 16.84 2.89
CA LEU A 431 -11.29 16.88 4.35
C LEU A 431 -12.33 15.93 4.96
N GLU A 432 -13.52 15.82 4.37
CA GLU A 432 -14.51 14.80 4.75
C GLU A 432 -13.94 13.40 4.61
N HIS A 433 -13.19 13.14 3.53
CA HIS A 433 -12.56 11.84 3.32
C HIS A 433 -11.57 11.49 4.44
N ILE A 434 -10.70 12.44 4.83
CA ILE A 434 -9.76 12.27 5.96
C ILE A 434 -10.54 11.98 7.26
N HIS A 435 -11.59 12.76 7.54
CA HIS A 435 -12.40 12.62 8.75
C HIS A 435 -13.17 11.30 8.81
N ASN A 436 -13.67 10.79 7.68
CA ASN A 436 -14.37 9.51 7.60
C ASN A 436 -13.44 8.32 7.89
N HIS A 437 -12.15 8.44 7.59
CA HIS A 437 -11.13 7.44 7.92
C HIS A 437 -10.57 7.58 9.36
N GLN A 438 -11.24 8.36 10.21
CA GLN A 438 -10.86 8.60 11.61
C GLN A 438 -9.50 9.29 11.78
N PHE A 439 -9.10 10.12 10.82
CA PHE A 439 -7.95 11.01 10.94
C PHE A 439 -8.38 12.47 11.13
N ILE A 440 -7.50 13.25 11.76
CA ILE A 440 -7.57 14.71 11.89
C ILE A 440 -6.32 15.27 11.20
N HIS A 441 -6.44 16.31 10.39
CA HIS A 441 -5.31 16.88 9.64
C HIS A 441 -4.35 17.68 10.53
N ARG A 442 -4.89 18.48 11.46
CA ARG A 442 -4.15 19.28 12.48
C ARG A 442 -3.33 20.47 11.97
N ASP A 443 -3.01 20.52 10.69
CA ASP A 443 -2.27 21.61 10.05
C ASP A 443 -2.95 22.06 8.74
N PHE A 444 -4.28 22.19 8.79
CA PHE A 444 -5.08 22.47 7.61
C PHE A 444 -5.05 23.96 7.24
N HIS A 445 -4.23 24.35 6.28
CA HIS A 445 -4.11 25.74 5.84
C HIS A 445 -3.90 25.85 4.32
N SER A 446 -4.01 27.05 3.75
CA SER A 446 -3.89 27.27 2.30
C SER A 446 -2.55 26.81 1.69
N GLY A 447 -1.47 26.83 2.48
CA GLY A 447 -0.17 26.27 2.08
C GLY A 447 -0.14 24.74 1.86
N ASN A 448 -1.09 23.99 2.46
CA ASN A 448 -1.21 22.53 2.36
C ASN A 448 -2.32 22.11 1.39
N ILE A 449 -2.90 23.07 0.66
CA ILE A 449 -3.89 22.83 -0.39
C ILE A 449 -3.20 23.11 -1.72
N LEU A 450 -2.97 22.08 -2.52
CA LEU A 450 -2.22 22.14 -3.77
C LEU A 450 -3.14 22.05 -4.98
N PHE A 451 -2.75 22.73 -6.06
CA PHE A 451 -3.48 22.73 -7.32
C PHE A 451 -2.80 21.83 -8.37
N ASP A 452 -3.49 20.74 -8.70
CA ASP A 452 -3.06 19.73 -9.67
C ASP A 452 -3.86 19.88 -10.97
N LEU A 453 -3.15 20.17 -12.06
CA LEU A 453 -3.71 20.14 -13.42
C LEU A 453 -3.67 18.71 -13.94
N PHE A 454 -4.80 18.00 -13.83
CA PHE A 454 -4.89 16.66 -14.39
C PHE A 454 -5.24 16.73 -15.88
N ASN A 455 -4.28 16.35 -16.72
CA ASN A 455 -4.48 16.13 -18.15
C ASN A 455 -4.68 14.63 -18.40
N ASP A 456 -5.94 14.18 -18.42
CA ASP A 456 -6.26 12.80 -18.77
C ASP A 456 -6.08 12.66 -20.29
N GLN A 457 -5.03 12.01 -20.77
CA GLN A 457 -4.82 11.80 -22.21
C GLN A 457 -6.00 11.07 -22.88
N LYS A 458 -6.88 10.40 -22.09
CA LYS A 458 -8.09 9.72 -22.58
C LYS A 458 -9.36 10.60 -22.53
N LYS A 459 -9.30 11.84 -22.02
CA LYS A 459 -10.45 12.77 -21.98
C LYS A 459 -10.06 14.15 -22.47
N THR A 460 -10.89 14.71 -23.35
CA THR A 460 -10.70 16.00 -24.03
C THR A 460 -10.82 17.25 -23.14
N LYS A 461 -10.76 17.15 -21.80
CA LYS A 461 -10.89 18.29 -20.89
C LYS A 461 -9.89 18.24 -19.74
N VAL A 462 -9.08 19.28 -19.61
CA VAL A 462 -8.26 19.59 -18.44
C VAL A 462 -9.16 19.63 -17.21
N ARG A 463 -8.85 18.82 -16.20
CA ARG A 463 -9.58 18.83 -14.92
C ARG A 463 -8.77 19.58 -13.88
N TYR A 464 -9.39 20.62 -13.34
CA TYR A 464 -8.89 21.39 -12.22
C TYR A 464 -9.12 20.59 -10.94
N GLN A 465 -8.05 20.18 -10.24
CA GLN A 465 -8.16 19.42 -8.99
C GLN A 465 -7.38 20.08 -7.86
N TRP A 466 -8.09 20.56 -6.86
CA TRP A 466 -7.52 20.94 -5.58
C TRP A 466 -7.30 19.70 -4.71
N LYS A 467 -6.13 19.59 -4.09
CA LYS A 467 -5.74 18.40 -3.33
C LYS A 467 -5.10 18.82 -2.03
N ILE A 468 -5.48 18.15 -0.96
CA ILE A 468 -4.90 18.30 0.37
C ILE A 468 -3.59 17.52 0.42
N GLY A 469 -2.52 18.16 0.83
CA GLY A 469 -1.22 17.55 1.07
C GLY A 469 -0.79 17.72 2.53
N ASP A 470 0.42 17.22 2.83
CA ASP A 470 1.05 17.30 4.15
C ASP A 470 0.23 16.69 5.30
N LEU A 471 0.22 15.36 5.33
CA LEU A 471 -0.36 14.58 6.42
C LEU A 471 0.71 14.21 7.48
N GLY A 472 1.86 14.89 7.49
CA GLY A 472 2.94 14.62 8.45
C GLY A 472 2.53 14.80 9.91
N LEU A 473 1.59 15.72 10.16
CA LEU A 473 1.04 15.99 11.49
C LEU A 473 -0.30 15.32 11.78
N SER A 474 -0.93 14.67 10.79
CA SER A 474 -2.27 14.12 10.99
C SER A 474 -2.27 13.07 12.10
N HIS A 475 -3.42 12.77 12.67
CA HIS A 475 -3.44 11.81 13.77
C HIS A 475 -4.73 11.02 13.75
N SER A 476 -4.63 9.73 14.03
CA SER A 476 -5.82 8.92 14.30
C SER A 476 -6.50 9.45 15.56
N VAL A 477 -7.83 9.59 15.51
CA VAL A 477 -8.67 9.99 16.64
C VAL A 477 -8.50 9.03 17.83
N ASN A 478 -8.13 7.77 17.58
CA ASN A 478 -8.01 6.74 18.61
C ASN A 478 -6.62 6.66 19.25
N ASN A 479 -5.63 7.34 18.70
CA ASN A 479 -4.25 7.24 19.18
C ASN A 479 -4.01 8.28 20.29
N LYS A 480 -3.68 7.80 21.50
CA LYS A 480 -3.44 8.62 22.70
C LYS A 480 -1.95 8.91 22.87
N SER A 481 -1.29 9.43 21.83
CA SER A 481 0.14 9.73 21.93
C SER A 481 0.38 10.84 22.96
N SER A 482 1.39 10.67 23.81
CA SER A 482 1.74 11.51 24.96
C SER A 482 2.43 12.84 24.63
N ASN A 483 2.52 13.22 23.35
CA ASN A 483 3.30 14.38 22.95
C ASN A 483 2.43 15.66 22.99
N ASN A 484 2.69 16.50 23.99
CA ASN A 484 1.96 17.75 24.25
C ASN A 484 2.38 18.93 23.34
N GLU A 485 3.30 18.72 22.39
CA GLU A 485 3.75 19.80 21.51
C GLU A 485 2.65 20.19 20.52
N ILE A 486 2.26 21.46 20.56
CA ILE A 486 1.29 22.04 19.64
C ILE A 486 2.07 22.63 18.47
N TYR A 487 1.90 22.02 17.31
CA TYR A 487 2.40 22.55 16.06
C TYR A 487 1.27 23.19 15.24
N GLY A 488 1.60 24.20 14.45
CA GLY A 488 0.71 24.75 13.43
C GLY A 488 1.01 26.20 13.09
N VAL A 489 0.11 26.80 12.32
CA VAL A 489 0.15 28.22 11.93
C VAL A 489 -0.90 29.00 12.73
N ILE A 490 -0.46 29.88 13.65
CA ILE A 490 -1.31 30.54 14.66
C ILE A 490 -2.68 31.00 14.13
N PRO A 491 -2.79 31.76 13.03
CA PRO A 491 -4.08 32.17 12.47
C PRO A 491 -5.10 31.07 12.16
N TYR A 492 -4.64 29.85 11.85
CA TYR A 492 -5.51 28.72 11.48
C TYR A 492 -5.79 27.79 12.68
N ILE A 493 -5.13 27.98 13.83
CA ILE A 493 -5.32 27.13 15.00
C ILE A 493 -6.57 27.54 15.78
N ALA A 494 -7.42 26.55 16.06
CA ALA A 494 -8.66 26.77 16.79
C ALA A 494 -8.41 27.19 18.26
N PRO A 495 -9.24 28.09 18.82
CA PRO A 495 -9.00 28.69 20.14
C PRO A 495 -8.93 27.67 21.29
N GLU A 496 -9.69 26.57 21.22
CA GLU A 496 -9.68 25.52 22.22
C GLU A 496 -8.35 24.76 22.30
N ILE A 497 -7.57 24.73 21.22
CA ILE A 497 -6.25 24.08 21.17
C ILE A 497 -5.25 24.89 22.00
N PHE A 498 -5.29 26.23 21.91
CA PHE A 498 -4.48 27.10 22.77
C PHE A 498 -4.86 26.98 24.25
N LYS A 499 -6.08 26.52 24.57
CA LYS A 499 -6.53 26.23 25.94
C LYS A 499 -6.11 24.84 26.44
N GLY A 500 -5.34 24.08 25.64
CA GLY A 500 -4.85 22.74 26.00
C GLY A 500 -5.81 21.60 25.64
N SER A 501 -6.85 21.86 24.85
CA SER A 501 -7.71 20.78 24.33
C SER A 501 -6.94 19.96 23.30
N ALA A 502 -7.27 18.67 23.22
CA ALA A 502 -6.76 17.83 22.14
C ALA A 502 -7.28 18.32 20.77
N PHE A 503 -6.50 18.11 19.73
CA PHE A 503 -6.96 18.33 18.35
C PHE A 503 -8.18 17.47 18.04
N SER A 504 -9.11 18.01 17.26
CA SER A 504 -10.35 17.35 16.88
C SER A 504 -10.72 17.67 15.43
N LYS A 505 -11.73 16.97 14.89
CA LYS A 505 -12.25 17.23 13.54
C LYS A 505 -12.81 18.66 13.43
N GLU A 506 -13.38 19.16 14.52
CA GLU A 506 -13.91 20.52 14.64
C GLU A 506 -12.81 21.58 14.60
N ALA A 507 -11.58 21.25 15.02
CA ALA A 507 -10.42 22.14 14.87
C ALA A 507 -9.98 22.29 13.39
N ASP A 508 -10.05 21.21 12.60
CA ASP A 508 -9.86 21.32 11.15
C ASP A 508 -10.96 22.17 10.49
N VAL A 509 -12.21 22.09 10.98
CA VAL A 509 -13.32 22.93 10.50
C VAL A 509 -13.09 24.42 10.80
N TYR A 510 -12.55 24.76 11.97
CA TYR A 510 -12.11 26.13 12.26
C TYR A 510 -11.08 26.62 11.23
N SER A 511 -10.10 25.77 10.95
CA SER A 511 -9.04 26.07 9.98
C SER A 511 -9.61 26.28 8.56
N LEU A 512 -10.62 25.49 8.16
CA LEU A 512 -11.39 25.69 6.93
C LEU A 512 -12.11 27.05 6.93
N GLY A 513 -12.65 27.51 8.06
CA GLY A 513 -13.23 28.85 8.19
C GLY A 513 -12.23 29.98 7.88
N MET A 514 -10.97 29.81 8.29
CA MET A 514 -9.90 30.75 7.96
C MET A 514 -9.49 30.71 6.48
N ILE A 515 -9.50 29.53 5.86
CA ILE A 515 -9.31 29.38 4.41
C ILE A 515 -10.47 30.03 3.65
N MET A 516 -11.72 29.86 4.11
CA MET A 516 -12.88 30.54 3.54
C MET A 516 -12.68 32.06 3.53
N TRP A 517 -12.19 32.62 4.63
CA TRP A 517 -11.86 34.05 4.70
C TRP A 517 -10.76 34.44 3.71
N GLU A 518 -9.72 33.63 3.57
CA GLU A 518 -8.65 33.89 2.59
C GLU A 518 -9.17 33.92 1.14
N LEU A 519 -10.21 33.14 0.80
CA LEU A 519 -10.85 33.25 -0.50
C LEU A 519 -11.62 34.57 -0.71
N THR A 520 -12.04 35.28 0.35
CA THR A 520 -12.74 36.57 0.20
C THR A 520 -11.76 37.67 -0.21
N THR A 521 -10.58 37.71 0.41
CA THR A 521 -9.60 38.79 0.25
C THR A 521 -8.42 38.45 -0.66
N GLY A 522 -8.12 37.17 -0.85
CA GLY A 522 -6.88 36.69 -1.46
C GLY A 522 -5.67 36.84 -0.54
N CYS A 523 -5.86 37.23 0.73
CA CYS A 523 -4.83 37.53 1.71
C CYS A 523 -4.84 36.51 2.84
N LYS A 524 -3.70 36.33 3.52
CA LYS A 524 -3.66 35.44 4.68
C LYS A 524 -4.30 36.10 5.92
N PRO A 525 -4.99 35.33 6.79
CA PRO A 525 -5.62 35.88 7.99
C PRO A 525 -4.59 36.50 8.94
N PHE A 526 -4.90 37.67 9.50
CA PHE A 526 -4.03 38.40 10.45
C PHE A 526 -2.65 38.83 9.90
N ALA A 527 -2.51 39.02 8.58
CA ALA A 527 -1.22 39.37 7.94
C ALA A 527 -0.55 40.66 8.44
N LYS A 528 -1.33 41.57 9.03
CA LYS A 528 -0.86 42.89 9.48
C LYS A 528 -0.33 42.91 10.92
N VAL A 529 -0.40 41.80 11.64
CA VAL A 529 0.03 41.72 13.05
C VAL A 529 1.12 40.68 13.23
N LYS A 530 1.92 40.87 14.27
CA LYS A 530 2.91 39.90 14.70
C LYS A 530 2.24 38.61 15.15
N HIS A 531 2.79 37.47 14.75
CA HIS A 531 2.29 36.16 15.15
C HIS A 531 2.98 35.71 16.44
N ASP A 532 2.57 36.27 17.57
CA ASP A 532 3.08 35.91 18.90
C ASP A 532 1.92 35.66 19.90
N HIS A 533 2.26 35.63 21.19
CA HIS A 533 1.29 35.43 22.27
C HIS A 533 0.17 36.49 22.29
N SER A 534 0.41 37.72 21.83
CA SER A 534 -0.61 38.77 21.77
C SER A 534 -1.72 38.40 20.79
N LEU A 535 -1.36 37.89 19.61
CA LEU A 535 -2.35 37.40 18.64
C LEU A 535 -3.13 36.20 19.19
N ILE A 536 -2.47 35.30 19.93
CA ILE A 536 -3.15 34.16 20.56
C ILE A 536 -4.24 34.66 21.52
N TYR A 537 -3.95 35.65 22.38
CA TYR A 537 -4.94 36.25 23.28
C TYR A 537 -6.11 36.86 22.54
N LYS A 538 -5.83 37.64 21.49
CA LYS A 538 -6.87 38.21 20.63
C LYS A 538 -7.80 37.16 20.03
N ILE A 539 -7.25 36.06 19.52
CA ILE A 539 -8.04 34.94 18.98
C ILE A 539 -8.90 34.29 20.07
N LEU A 540 -8.36 34.12 21.28
CA LEU A 540 -9.06 33.59 22.45
C LEU A 540 -10.21 34.50 22.91
N ASP A 541 -10.02 35.82 22.82
CA ASP A 541 -11.02 36.85 23.12
C ASP A 541 -12.07 37.01 22.01
N GLY A 542 -11.93 36.25 20.91
CA GLY A 542 -12.90 36.21 19.82
C GLY A 542 -12.56 37.13 18.63
N GLU A 543 -11.38 37.74 18.58
CA GLU A 543 -10.94 38.51 17.42
C GLU A 543 -10.93 37.60 16.18
N ARG A 544 -11.50 38.10 15.08
CA ARG A 544 -11.55 37.45 13.77
C ARG A 544 -11.20 38.46 12.69
N PRO A 545 -10.69 38.00 11.53
CA PRO A 545 -10.45 38.89 10.40
C PRO A 545 -11.73 39.58 9.92
N GLU A 546 -11.62 40.83 9.48
CA GLU A 546 -12.74 41.62 8.99
C GLU A 546 -13.34 41.02 7.71
N ILE A 547 -14.67 40.91 7.65
CA ILE A 547 -15.38 40.39 6.49
C ILE A 547 -15.58 41.52 5.48
N THR A 548 -15.17 41.30 4.23
CA THR A 548 -15.28 42.30 3.18
C THR A 548 -16.72 42.47 2.68
N GLU A 549 -17.06 43.68 2.25
CA GLU A 549 -18.39 44.07 1.77
C GLU A 549 -18.91 43.27 0.55
N ASP A 550 -18.02 42.60 -0.19
CA ASP A 550 -18.41 41.74 -1.31
C ASP A 550 -18.79 40.31 -0.89
N THR A 551 -18.67 39.96 0.38
CA THR A 551 -18.92 38.59 0.84
C THR A 551 -20.43 38.31 0.85
N PRO A 552 -20.92 37.26 0.15
CA PRO A 552 -22.32 36.84 0.26
C PRO A 552 -22.71 36.53 1.71
N GLU A 553 -23.91 36.93 2.13
CA GLU A 553 -24.41 36.72 3.48
C GLU A 553 -24.47 35.23 3.86
N CYS A 554 -24.97 34.37 2.99
CA CYS A 554 -25.03 32.92 3.21
C CYS A 554 -23.63 32.31 3.38
N TYR A 555 -22.64 32.86 2.67
CA TYR A 555 -21.25 32.47 2.79
C TYR A 555 -20.65 32.94 4.12
N ALA A 556 -20.89 34.22 4.47
CA ALA A 556 -20.42 34.80 5.73
C ALA A 556 -21.00 34.06 6.94
N ASN A 557 -22.27 33.66 6.89
CA ASN A 557 -22.92 32.90 7.96
C ASN A 557 -22.30 31.51 8.13
N LEU A 558 -22.05 30.78 7.03
CA LEU A 558 -21.37 29.49 7.10
C LEU A 558 -19.93 29.65 7.61
N MET A 559 -19.18 30.61 7.07
CA MET A 559 -17.82 30.93 7.52
C MET A 559 -17.79 31.22 9.03
N LYS A 560 -18.77 31.99 9.52
CA LYS A 560 -18.92 32.30 10.95
C LYS A 560 -19.19 31.07 11.80
N SER A 561 -20.03 30.16 11.32
CA SER A 561 -20.27 28.89 12.02
C SER A 561 -19.03 27.99 12.04
N CYS A 562 -18.20 28.01 11.01
CA CYS A 562 -16.96 27.21 10.96
C CYS A 562 -15.93 27.69 12.00
N TRP A 563 -15.77 29.00 12.21
CA TRP A 563 -14.78 29.55 13.15
C TRP A 563 -15.35 29.94 14.53
N ASP A 564 -16.51 29.37 14.89
CA ASP A 564 -17.16 29.61 16.19
C ASP A 564 -16.19 29.23 17.33
N PRO A 565 -16.07 30.04 18.40
CA PRO A 565 -15.23 29.73 19.55
C PRO A 565 -15.57 28.39 20.22
N ASP A 566 -16.84 27.97 20.21
CA ASP A 566 -17.27 26.68 20.73
C ASP A 566 -17.20 25.61 19.63
N PRO A 567 -16.30 24.60 19.74
CA PRO A 567 -16.18 23.55 18.73
C PRO A 567 -17.48 22.78 18.51
N LYS A 568 -18.37 22.67 19.51
CA LYS A 568 -19.64 21.94 19.39
C LYS A 568 -20.67 22.65 18.50
N LYS A 569 -20.49 23.95 18.27
CA LYS A 569 -21.36 24.74 17.38
C LYS A 569 -20.91 24.71 15.93
N ARG A 570 -19.71 24.19 15.65
CA ARG A 570 -19.18 24.10 14.30
C ARG A 570 -19.90 22.98 13.54
N PRO A 571 -20.32 23.22 12.28
CA PRO A 571 -21.03 22.22 11.50
C PRO A 571 -20.10 21.06 11.12
N PRO A 572 -20.62 19.83 11.00
CA PRO A 572 -19.84 18.69 10.52
C PRO A 572 -19.42 18.91 9.06
N ILE A 573 -18.20 18.47 8.70
CA ILE A 573 -17.62 18.70 7.38
C ILE A 573 -18.50 18.22 6.21
N LYS A 574 -19.27 17.15 6.42
CA LYS A 574 -20.23 16.63 5.44
C LYS A 574 -21.34 17.64 5.11
N GLU A 575 -21.86 18.35 6.10
CA GLU A 575 -22.86 19.40 5.88
C GLU A 575 -22.27 20.61 5.15
N ILE A 576 -21.03 20.98 5.49
CA ILE A 576 -20.28 22.03 4.80
C ILE A 576 -20.10 21.67 3.32
N ARG A 577 -19.60 20.47 3.00
CA ARG A 577 -19.43 20.00 1.61
C ARG A 577 -20.75 19.99 0.84
N ASN A 578 -21.83 19.49 1.46
CA ASN A 578 -23.15 19.48 0.84
C ASN A 578 -23.66 20.90 0.55
N THR A 579 -23.37 21.85 1.43
CA THR A 579 -23.71 23.27 1.26
C THR A 579 -22.94 23.88 0.08
N PHE A 580 -21.61 23.69 0.02
CA PHE A 580 -20.81 24.13 -1.12
C PHE A 580 -21.27 23.48 -2.43
N GLY A 581 -21.62 22.19 -2.43
CA GLY A 581 -22.13 21.50 -3.61
C GLY A 581 -23.49 22.05 -4.07
N SER A 582 -24.35 22.44 -3.12
CA SER A 582 -25.64 23.07 -3.44
C SER A 582 -25.47 24.45 -4.06
N TRP A 583 -24.52 25.25 -3.57
CA TRP A 583 -24.19 26.54 -4.18
C TRP A 583 -23.53 26.37 -5.56
N ALA A 584 -22.51 25.49 -5.67
CA ALA A 584 -21.69 25.33 -6.88
C ALA A 584 -22.41 24.63 -8.06
N PHE A 585 -23.28 23.67 -7.77
CA PHE A 585 -23.86 22.79 -8.82
C PHE A 585 -25.38 22.85 -8.92
N ARG A 586 -26.08 23.28 -7.86
CA ARG A 586 -27.55 23.34 -7.84
C ARG A 586 -28.09 24.77 -7.93
N GLY A 587 -27.22 25.77 -7.94
CA GLY A 587 -27.60 27.19 -8.06
C GLY A 587 -28.37 27.72 -6.85
N LYS A 588 -28.25 27.10 -5.67
CA LYS A 588 -28.84 27.63 -4.44
C LYS A 588 -28.19 29.00 -4.12
N ASN A 589 -29.01 30.00 -3.78
CA ASN A 589 -28.59 31.38 -3.51
C ASN A 589 -27.88 32.09 -4.69
N LYS A 590 -28.11 31.65 -5.93
CA LYS A 590 -27.42 32.19 -7.11
C LYS A 590 -27.49 33.72 -7.22
N ALA A 591 -28.66 34.32 -7.01
CA ALA A 591 -28.83 35.77 -7.09
C ALA A 591 -27.93 36.54 -6.11
N GLU A 592 -27.76 36.01 -4.90
CA GLU A 592 -26.90 36.56 -3.86
C GLU A 592 -25.42 36.50 -4.28
N PHE A 593 -24.97 35.37 -4.83
CA PHE A 593 -23.61 35.22 -5.35
C PHE A 593 -23.33 36.09 -6.58
N ASP A 594 -24.32 36.30 -7.45
CA ASP A 594 -24.20 37.18 -8.61
C ASP A 594 -24.10 38.66 -8.18
N GLN A 595 -24.85 39.08 -7.16
CA GLN A 595 -24.75 40.41 -6.56
C GLN A 595 -23.39 40.62 -5.88
N ALA A 596 -22.93 39.64 -5.11
CA ALA A 596 -21.61 39.63 -4.48
C ALA A 596 -20.49 39.73 -5.53
N GLU A 597 -20.60 39.02 -6.67
CA GLU A 597 -19.62 39.13 -7.76
C GLU A 597 -19.61 40.53 -8.40
N ALA A 598 -20.76 41.17 -8.55
CA ALA A 598 -20.84 42.55 -9.03
C ALA A 598 -20.16 43.53 -8.06
N ASN A 599 -20.38 43.36 -6.74
CA ASN A 599 -19.70 44.15 -5.72
C ASN A 599 -18.19 43.89 -5.69
N ARG A 600 -17.77 42.62 -5.80
CA ARG A 600 -16.36 42.23 -5.86
C ARG A 600 -15.61 42.94 -6.99
N LYS A 601 -16.19 42.99 -8.19
CA LYS A 601 -15.60 43.70 -9.34
C LYS A 601 -15.38 45.19 -9.05
N LYS A 602 -16.37 45.86 -8.46
CA LYS A 602 -16.24 47.27 -8.04
C LYS A 602 -15.14 47.45 -6.99
N LEU A 603 -15.05 46.57 -5.98
CA LEU A 603 -14.01 46.66 -4.95
C LEU A 603 -12.60 46.40 -5.52
N ILE A 604 -12.47 45.53 -6.52
CA ILE A 604 -11.19 45.30 -7.23
C ILE A 604 -10.79 46.55 -8.03
N GLU A 605 -11.73 47.18 -8.74
CA GLU A 605 -11.48 48.43 -9.47
C GLU A 605 -11.08 49.57 -8.52
N LEU A 606 -11.73 49.65 -7.35
CA LEU A 606 -11.40 50.58 -6.28
C LEU A 606 -10.14 50.21 -5.49
N LYS A 607 -9.47 49.11 -5.84
CA LYS A 607 -8.24 48.62 -5.17
C LYS A 607 -8.41 48.40 -3.66
N LYS A 608 -9.61 48.03 -3.22
CA LYS A 608 -9.92 47.77 -1.80
C LYS A 608 -9.69 46.33 -1.39
N ILE A 609 -9.75 45.40 -2.34
CA ILE A 609 -9.56 43.96 -2.09
C ILE A 609 -8.58 43.36 -3.09
N GLY A 610 -7.94 42.27 -2.69
CA GLY A 610 -6.99 41.54 -3.50
C GLY A 610 -5.54 41.75 -3.06
N PRO A 611 -4.67 40.79 -3.39
CA PRO A 611 -3.31 40.73 -2.89
C PRO A 611 -2.44 41.92 -3.30
N GLU A 612 -2.67 42.47 -4.49
CA GLU A 612 -1.92 43.63 -5.02
C GLU A 612 -2.11 44.92 -4.19
N PHE A 613 -3.19 44.98 -3.41
CA PHE A 613 -3.58 46.17 -2.65
C PHE A 613 -3.60 45.93 -1.14
N ALA A 614 -3.29 44.70 -0.72
CA ALA A 614 -3.05 44.40 0.67
C ALA A 614 -1.78 45.14 1.13
N GLU A 615 -1.86 45.77 2.30
CA GLU A 615 -0.66 46.29 2.95
C GLU A 615 0.37 45.17 3.17
N LYS A 616 1.65 45.55 3.21
CA LYS A 616 2.73 44.59 3.43
C LYS A 616 2.49 43.80 4.72
N TYR A 617 2.80 42.51 4.64
CA TYR A 617 2.85 41.63 5.80
C TYR A 617 3.69 42.26 6.91
N HIS A 618 3.25 42.10 8.15
CA HIS A 618 4.11 42.35 9.29
C HIS A 618 5.34 41.42 9.16
N SER A 619 6.55 41.95 9.32
CA SER A 619 7.80 41.17 9.14
C SER A 619 7.88 39.94 10.05
N GLU A 620 7.19 39.98 11.18
CA GLU A 620 7.08 38.89 12.16
C GLU A 620 5.78 38.07 12.05
N ALA A 621 5.03 38.21 10.95
CA ALA A 621 3.91 37.32 10.63
C ALA A 621 4.45 36.02 10.01
N ILE A 622 4.18 34.88 10.66
CA ILE A 622 4.76 33.58 10.29
C ILE A 622 3.65 32.61 9.90
N TYR A 623 3.71 32.15 8.64
CA TYR A 623 2.73 31.25 8.01
C TYR A 623 3.32 29.90 7.64
N THR A 624 4.42 29.53 8.27
CA THR A 624 4.99 28.20 8.25
C THR A 624 4.70 27.53 9.59
N SER A 625 4.36 26.25 9.53
CA SER A 625 4.07 25.45 10.72
C SER A 625 5.32 25.35 11.60
N ARG A 626 5.14 25.51 12.92
CA ARG A 626 6.23 25.57 13.92
C ARG A 626 5.71 25.13 15.30
N PRO A 627 6.61 24.72 16.22
CA PRO A 627 6.21 24.43 17.60
C PRO A 627 5.76 25.72 18.30
N LEU A 628 4.76 25.60 19.17
CA LEU A 628 4.11 26.74 19.84
C LEU A 628 4.08 26.60 21.37
N SER A 629 4.59 25.51 21.95
CA SER A 629 4.61 25.30 23.40
C SER A 629 5.26 26.46 24.18
N ASP A 630 6.36 27.02 23.68
CA ASP A 630 7.04 28.17 24.29
C ASP A 630 6.18 29.45 24.28
N LEU A 631 5.34 29.62 23.25
CA LEU A 631 4.42 30.76 23.15
C LEU A 631 3.22 30.57 24.08
N ILE A 632 2.69 29.35 24.14
CA ILE A 632 1.51 29.00 24.94
C ILE A 632 1.85 28.99 26.44
N SER A 633 3.02 28.48 26.83
CA SER A 633 3.48 28.49 28.22
C SER A 633 3.62 29.91 28.78
N LYS A 634 4.08 30.87 27.95
CA LYS A 634 4.07 32.29 28.29
C LYS A 634 2.65 32.80 28.53
N CYS A 635 1.67 32.36 27.73
CA CYS A 635 0.26 32.70 27.98
C CYS A 635 -0.25 32.17 29.33
N SER A 636 0.12 30.95 29.71
CA SER A 636 -0.26 30.37 31.01
C SER A 636 0.40 31.09 32.19
N SER A 637 1.66 31.52 32.05
CA SER A 637 2.39 32.25 33.10
C SER A 637 1.82 33.66 33.35
N ILE A 638 1.38 34.38 32.31
CA ILE A 638 0.80 35.72 32.45
C ILE A 638 -0.61 35.67 33.08
N ASN A 639 -1.40 34.63 32.80
CA ASN A 639 -2.71 34.41 33.45
C ASN A 639 -2.61 34.13 34.96
N SER A 640 -1.46 33.64 35.44
CA SER A 640 -1.22 33.47 36.88
C SER A 640 -0.95 34.79 37.60
N PHE A 641 -0.59 35.87 36.89
CA PHE A 641 -0.41 37.21 37.44
C PHE A 641 -1.66 38.09 37.32
N SER A 642 -2.56 37.82 36.39
CA SER A 642 -3.80 38.61 36.20
C SER A 642 -5.00 38.13 37.03
N THR A 643 -4.88 37.03 37.79
CA THR A 643 -5.96 36.50 38.64
C THR A 643 -6.00 37.05 40.08
N ILE A 644 -5.16 38.03 40.43
CA ILE A 644 -5.30 38.75 41.71
C ILE A 644 -6.25 39.94 41.53
N SER A 645 -7.55 39.66 41.58
CA SER A 645 -8.61 40.44 42.27
C SER A 645 -9.94 40.26 41.54
N TYR A 646 -10.81 39.42 42.09
CA TYR A 646 -12.18 39.75 42.53
C TYR A 646 -12.79 38.42 43.00
N GLY A 647 -12.89 38.27 44.32
CA GLY A 647 -13.44 37.09 44.93
C GLY A 647 -14.95 36.98 44.68
N ASN A 648 -15.41 35.76 44.36
CA ASN A 648 -16.32 35.02 45.23
C ASN A 648 -16.45 33.55 44.79
N LYS A 649 -16.21 32.67 45.78
CA LYS A 649 -16.70 31.28 46.04
C LYS A 649 -17.84 30.83 45.11
N GLN A 650 -17.92 29.65 44.51
CA GLN A 650 -17.67 28.22 44.82
C GLN A 650 -17.75 27.52 43.43
N ASP A 651 -17.04 26.48 43.00
CA ASP A 651 -16.76 25.17 43.60
C ASP A 651 -15.44 24.63 43.05
N SER A 652 -14.60 24.14 43.95
CA SER A 652 -13.36 23.42 43.66
C SER A 652 -13.60 21.91 43.70
N ASN A 653 -13.15 21.16 42.69
CA ASN A 653 -12.48 19.87 42.91
C ASN A 653 -11.69 19.38 41.68
N TYR A 654 -10.36 19.36 41.88
CA TYR A 654 -9.30 18.46 41.39
C TYR A 654 -9.01 18.25 39.90
N ILE A 655 -7.78 18.59 39.49
CA ILE A 655 -6.75 17.60 39.07
C ILE A 655 -5.36 18.05 39.58
N SER A 656 -4.68 17.15 40.31
CA SER A 656 -3.28 17.25 40.75
C SER A 656 -2.30 16.84 39.62
N LEU A 657 -1.28 17.65 39.33
CA LEU A 657 -0.13 17.24 38.52
C LEU A 657 0.98 16.69 39.43
N ASN A 658 1.41 15.45 39.16
CA ASN A 658 2.61 14.85 39.75
C ASN A 658 3.88 15.51 39.20
N ALA A 659 4.64 16.15 40.08
CA ALA A 659 6.00 16.59 39.82
C ALA A 659 6.98 15.44 40.08
N VAL A 660 7.72 15.04 39.04
CA VAL A 660 8.88 14.15 39.15
C VAL A 660 10.03 14.93 39.79
N THR A 661 10.50 14.44 40.92
CA THR A 661 11.66 14.95 41.65
C THR A 661 12.93 14.54 40.92
N LYS A 662 13.69 15.53 40.42
CA LYS A 662 15.14 15.41 40.19
C LYS A 662 15.85 15.48 41.55
N ARG A 663 16.70 14.50 41.85
CA ARG A 663 17.82 14.66 42.78
C ARG A 663 19.10 14.17 42.11
N TYR A 664 20.17 14.91 42.40
CA TYR A 664 21.56 14.68 42.01
C TYR A 664 22.05 13.28 42.38
#